data_AF-A0A7Y5FAY1-F1
#
_entry.id   AF-A0A7Y5FAY1-F1
#
_cell.length_a   1.000
_cell.length_b   1.000
_cell.length_c   1.000
_cell.angle_alpha   90.00
_cell.angle_beta   90.00
_cell.angle_gamma   90.00
#
_symmetry.space_group_name_H-M   'P 1'
#
loop_
_entity.id
_entity.type
_entity.pdbx_description
1 polymer ?
#
loop_
_entity_poly.entity_id
_entity_poly.type
_entity_poly.pdbx_seq_one_letter_code
_entity_poly.pdbx_strand_id
1 'polypeptide(L)'
;MDKILGVELSHKFAPISVREKVALNKKQTIDALTDLKKDCKEAIILSTCNRLSIYAYTSNIQPLIDFFNRMGISRQYLNILPDTDISITNLFNTAAGLESQAVGEHQILGQIKQALDYGRQAKSTGPVLDEMVRQAIHTGKRVRLETKIGKYSASLATVGFEIIEKHGYHLPDSTLLVIGTGNMANLVTTILDRSKIKKLYISSHEMDRAEKMAKEWGGEAIELKDLYTTITSTDIVIGGTQGEINILSEQELQNSKCKRAEFALGVGNKKLFIDFGVPRNFNPSLKLHPNIDLYDLDDIKKLTYEGLLKRYNEIPQAHVIINEKVKHFSEWLKHRKVAPILEAYWHNLDEIKMEELKWLLPKLGNISDQQKELIMRFTHRMMRKITKSPIQGIKRIADNLHIDQNPLHTVQDIFDVNDVTIFVPKKKIIVGTRGSKLALTQTQMMIEELKKHEPQYEFITKVIRTNGDEGDINVVGAFTTAIQKHLLQGEIDLAVHSFKDLPVENIEGLKICAVTEREPANDVLISKNNIRLEDLSANAIIGTGSLRRDIQLRMLRPDIQIKHIQGNVDTRIKKMEDGEYDAIVLAAAGLKRLEMLHLATQVFTLDEMLPAAGQGALAIETRDEKNYISDLVSLLNHEPTRIATKAERHFLISLGGGCNYPIAVFSELKKNNITIKGFYATDDGSSVVKETMKAPQNQYMRISGELAALVKEKCGLESKSAFRETTSE
;
A
#
# COMPACT_ATOMS: atom_id res chain seq x y z
N MET A 1 4.12 27.86 2.71
CA MET A 1 2.70 28.10 2.37
C MET A 1 1.86 27.13 3.19
N ASP A 2 0.66 27.55 3.60
CA ASP A 2 -0.23 26.67 4.37
C ASP A 2 -0.77 25.52 3.51
N LYS A 3 -0.81 24.34 4.11
CA LYS A 3 -1.32 23.08 3.56
C LYS A 3 -2.30 22.49 4.55
N ILE A 4 -3.12 21.54 4.10
CA ILE A 4 -3.82 20.64 5.01
C ILE A 4 -2.82 19.55 5.39
N LEU A 5 -2.47 19.48 6.67
CA LEU A 5 -1.55 18.49 7.24
C LEU A 5 -2.31 17.68 8.27
N GLY A 6 -1.86 16.45 8.53
CA GLY A 6 -2.48 15.63 9.57
C GLY A 6 -1.54 14.67 10.26
N VAL A 7 -1.95 14.23 11.44
CA VAL A 7 -1.28 13.18 12.21
C VAL A 7 -2.37 12.26 12.75
N GLU A 8 -2.23 10.97 12.51
CA GLU A 8 -3.19 9.96 12.93
C GLU A 8 -2.52 8.89 13.79
N LEU A 9 -3.18 8.52 14.88
CA LEU A 9 -2.92 7.29 15.62
C LEU A 9 -4.14 6.39 15.48
N SER A 10 -3.99 5.20 14.91
CA SER A 10 -5.11 4.29 14.66
C SER A 10 -4.76 2.83 14.96
N HIS A 11 -5.77 1.95 14.97
CA HIS A 11 -5.58 0.51 15.17
C HIS A 11 -4.62 -0.15 14.17
N LYS A 12 -4.37 0.47 13.00
CA LYS A 12 -3.39 -0.01 12.00
C LYS A 12 -1.95 0.17 12.47
N PHE A 13 -1.68 1.21 13.27
CA PHE A 13 -0.33 1.63 13.64
C PHE A 13 -0.04 1.45 15.13
N ALA A 14 -1.07 1.40 15.98
CA ALA A 14 -0.93 1.39 17.43
C ALA A 14 -1.78 0.29 18.11
N PRO A 15 -1.19 -0.49 19.05
CA PRO A 15 -1.94 -1.46 19.83
C PRO A 15 -2.93 -0.77 20.76
N ILE A 16 -3.92 -1.52 21.25
CA ILE A 16 -5.02 -0.98 22.08
C ILE A 16 -4.49 -0.27 23.35
N SER A 17 -3.44 -0.83 23.97
CA SER A 17 -2.78 -0.27 25.16
C SER A 17 -2.14 1.11 24.96
N VAL A 18 -1.87 1.49 23.70
CA VAL A 18 -1.39 2.82 23.31
C VAL A 18 -2.57 3.72 22.95
N ARG A 19 -3.60 3.18 22.27
CA ARG A 19 -4.81 3.92 21.86
C ARG A 19 -5.67 4.38 23.04
N GLU A 20 -5.82 3.55 24.07
CA GLU A 20 -6.61 3.88 25.25
C GLU A 20 -6.05 5.07 26.03
N LYS A 21 -4.73 5.29 25.96
CA LYS A 21 -4.07 6.46 26.59
C LYS A 21 -4.41 7.79 25.94
N VAL A 22 -4.97 7.78 24.73
CA VAL A 22 -5.25 8.99 23.95
C VAL A 22 -6.70 9.17 23.55
N ALA A 23 -7.61 8.35 24.06
CA ALA A 23 -9.04 8.56 23.85
C ALA A 23 -9.47 9.87 24.53
N LEU A 24 -10.00 10.82 23.75
CA LEU A 24 -10.44 12.13 24.26
C LEU A 24 -11.96 12.13 24.41
N ASN A 25 -12.44 12.58 25.57
CA ASN A 25 -13.85 12.92 25.74
C ASN A 25 -14.16 14.29 25.11
N LYS A 26 -15.45 14.64 25.00
CA LYS A 26 -15.90 15.91 24.39
C LYS A 26 -15.17 17.15 24.91
N LYS A 27 -15.01 17.27 26.24
CA LYS A 27 -14.39 18.44 26.87
C LYS A 27 -12.90 18.51 26.51
N GLN A 28 -12.19 17.39 26.66
CA GLN A 28 -10.78 17.27 26.31
C GLN A 28 -10.52 17.58 24.82
N THR A 29 -11.42 17.14 23.93
CA THR A 29 -11.32 17.44 22.49
C THR A 29 -11.45 18.94 22.21
N ILE A 30 -12.40 19.64 22.84
CA ILE A 30 -12.59 21.08 22.66
C ILE A 30 -11.40 21.87 23.23
N ASP A 31 -10.90 21.47 24.39
CA ASP A 31 -9.73 22.10 25.02
C ASP A 31 -8.47 21.91 24.13
N ALA A 32 -8.26 20.70 23.60
CA ALA A 32 -7.19 20.38 22.67
C ALA A 32 -7.25 21.20 21.37
N LEU A 33 -8.45 21.35 20.79
CA LEU A 33 -8.67 22.17 19.60
C LEU A 33 -8.37 23.66 19.85
N THR A 34 -8.70 24.15 21.04
CA THR A 34 -8.42 25.53 21.45
C THR A 34 -6.91 25.77 21.59
N ASP A 35 -6.16 24.79 22.08
CA ASP A 35 -4.69 24.87 22.16
C ASP A 35 -4.06 24.83 20.77
N LEU A 36 -4.46 23.87 19.91
CA LEU A 36 -3.94 23.74 18.54
C LEU A 36 -4.22 24.97 17.67
N LYS A 37 -5.32 25.68 17.91
CA LYS A 37 -5.67 26.92 17.20
C LYS A 37 -4.64 28.04 17.40
N LYS A 38 -3.85 28.01 18.49
CA LYS A 38 -2.80 29.01 18.70
C LYS A 38 -1.68 28.89 17.67
N ASP A 39 -1.39 27.67 17.23
CA ASP A 39 -0.29 27.34 16.33
C ASP A 39 -0.74 27.04 14.88
N CYS A 40 -2.04 26.80 14.67
CA CYS A 40 -2.63 26.44 13.38
C CYS A 40 -3.75 27.40 12.99
N LYS A 41 -3.91 27.71 11.69
CA LYS A 41 -5.00 28.58 11.22
C LYS A 41 -6.36 27.92 11.37
N GLU A 42 -6.42 26.63 11.06
CA GLU A 42 -7.60 25.81 11.30
C GLU A 42 -7.15 24.44 11.84
N ALA A 43 -7.94 23.81 12.71
CA ALA A 43 -7.70 22.47 13.24
C ALA A 43 -9.02 21.73 13.53
N ILE A 44 -9.01 20.41 13.30
CA ILE A 44 -10.08 19.48 13.63
C ILE A 44 -9.49 18.18 14.20
N ILE A 45 -10.18 17.58 15.17
CA ILE A 45 -9.79 16.32 15.82
C ILE A 45 -10.93 15.32 15.67
N LEU A 46 -10.63 14.16 15.09
CA LEU A 46 -11.50 12.99 15.04
C LEU A 46 -11.04 11.98 16.09
N SER A 47 -11.79 11.85 17.18
CA SER A 47 -11.52 10.86 18.23
C SER A 47 -12.59 9.78 18.23
N THR A 48 -12.17 8.51 18.13
CA THR A 48 -13.00 7.31 18.21
C THR A 48 -12.30 6.25 19.05
N CYS A 49 -12.95 5.12 19.35
CA CYS A 49 -12.30 3.99 20.02
C CYS A 49 -11.12 3.39 19.22
N ASN A 50 -11.09 3.60 17.91
CA ASN A 50 -10.12 2.99 16.99
C ASN A 50 -9.13 3.98 16.36
N ARG A 51 -9.33 5.29 16.56
CA ARG A 51 -8.41 6.31 16.05
C ARG A 51 -8.47 7.62 16.84
N LEU A 52 -7.36 8.33 16.82
CA LEU A 52 -7.28 9.77 17.08
C LEU A 52 -6.55 10.41 15.90
N SER A 53 -7.27 11.18 15.09
CA SER A 53 -6.74 11.84 13.90
C SER A 53 -6.88 13.35 14.05
N ILE A 54 -5.80 14.09 13.79
CA ILE A 54 -5.77 15.55 13.84
C ILE A 54 -5.46 16.04 12.43
N TYR A 55 -6.29 16.94 11.91
CA TYR A 55 -6.04 17.62 10.64
C TYR A 55 -6.01 19.13 10.89
N ALA A 56 -5.04 19.82 10.29
CA ALA A 56 -4.87 21.25 10.45
C ALA A 56 -4.52 21.93 9.13
N TYR A 57 -5.04 23.14 8.93
CA TYR A 57 -4.58 24.03 7.88
C TYR A 57 -3.44 24.89 8.44
N THR A 58 -2.20 24.51 8.11
CA THR A 58 -0.99 25.09 8.69
C THR A 58 0.22 24.90 7.77
N SER A 59 1.28 25.66 8.01
CA SER A 59 2.56 25.53 7.30
C SER A 59 3.55 24.61 8.01
N ASN A 60 3.28 24.24 9.28
CA ASN A 60 4.16 23.41 10.10
C ASN A 60 3.36 22.28 10.76
N ILE A 61 3.79 21.03 10.58
CA ILE A 61 3.17 19.84 11.17
C ILE A 61 3.57 19.60 12.63
N GLN A 62 4.66 20.23 13.08
CA GLN A 62 5.26 19.98 14.40
C GLN A 62 4.27 20.16 15.57
N PRO A 63 3.38 21.17 15.61
CA PRO A 63 2.39 21.30 16.69
C PRO A 63 1.46 20.08 16.84
N LEU A 64 1.16 19.39 15.74
CA LEU A 64 0.34 18.17 15.76
C LEU A 64 1.15 17.00 16.32
N ILE A 65 2.42 16.87 15.95
CA ILE A 65 3.30 15.83 16.50
C ILE A 65 3.53 16.07 18.00
N ASP A 66 3.75 17.32 18.40
CA ASP A 66 3.96 17.71 19.79
C ASP A 66 2.72 17.46 20.65
N PHE A 67 1.52 17.58 20.08
CA PHE A 67 0.30 17.16 20.74
C PHE A 67 0.36 15.69 21.18
N PHE A 68 0.75 14.77 20.28
CA PHE A 68 0.88 13.35 20.60
C PHE A 68 2.07 13.07 21.54
N ASN A 69 3.19 13.76 21.36
CA ASN A 69 4.35 13.64 22.24
C ASN A 69 4.02 14.03 23.69
N ARG A 70 3.23 15.10 23.89
CA ARG A 70 2.75 15.53 25.22
C ARG A 70 1.87 14.47 25.90
N MET A 71 1.23 13.61 25.13
CA MET A 71 0.46 12.46 25.64
C MET A 71 1.31 11.19 25.86
N GLY A 72 2.63 11.29 25.71
CA GLY A 72 3.56 10.16 25.88
C GLY A 72 3.55 9.17 24.73
N ILE A 73 3.08 9.57 23.55
CA ILE A 73 3.03 8.71 22.37
C ILE A 73 4.28 8.88 21.53
N SER A 74 4.98 7.76 21.29
CA SER A 74 6.15 7.73 20.43
C SER A 74 5.77 7.87 18.95
N ARG A 75 6.60 8.58 18.18
CA ARG A 75 6.43 8.80 16.74
C ARG A 75 6.20 7.53 15.91
N GLN A 76 6.71 6.38 16.34
CA GLN A 76 6.54 5.09 15.66
C GLN A 76 5.06 4.64 15.55
N TYR A 77 4.19 5.13 16.43
CA TYR A 77 2.76 4.82 16.43
C TYR A 77 1.91 5.84 15.65
N LEU A 78 2.55 6.86 15.08
CA LEU A 78 1.89 7.96 14.40
C LEU A 78 2.05 7.81 12.88
N ASN A 79 0.93 7.88 12.18
CA ASN A 79 0.88 8.07 10.74
C ASN A 79 0.91 9.57 10.44
N ILE A 80 1.98 10.03 9.83
CA ILE A 80 2.18 11.44 9.49
C ILE A 80 1.65 11.67 8.08
N LEU A 81 0.77 12.66 7.92
CA LEU A 81 0.15 13.07 6.66
C LEU A 81 0.76 14.42 6.26
N PRO A 82 1.92 14.43 5.57
CA PRO A 82 2.74 15.63 5.37
C PRO A 82 2.26 16.52 4.23
N ASP A 83 1.21 16.12 3.51
CA ASP A 83 0.68 16.86 2.38
C ASP A 83 -0.86 16.89 2.38
N THR A 84 -1.39 17.85 1.62
CA THR A 84 -2.82 18.11 1.46
C THR A 84 -3.53 16.91 0.83
N ASP A 85 -3.01 16.38 -0.27
CA ASP A 85 -3.67 15.27 -0.98
C ASP A 85 -3.70 14.01 -0.10
N ILE A 86 -2.62 13.74 0.63
CA ILE A 86 -2.53 12.63 1.59
C ILE A 86 -3.54 12.82 2.73
N SER A 87 -3.64 14.03 3.28
CA SER A 87 -4.57 14.35 4.38
C SER A 87 -6.03 14.22 3.97
N ILE A 88 -6.39 14.71 2.78
CA ILE A 88 -7.74 14.60 2.22
C ILE A 88 -8.08 13.13 1.94
N THR A 89 -7.16 12.41 1.28
CA THR A 89 -7.33 10.99 0.96
C THR A 89 -7.57 10.17 2.23
N ASN A 90 -6.78 10.40 3.28
CA ASN A 90 -6.94 9.70 4.56
C ASN A 90 -8.32 9.96 5.20
N LEU A 91 -8.78 11.22 5.24
CA LEU A 91 -10.11 11.54 5.77
C LEU A 91 -11.24 10.96 4.89
N PHE A 92 -11.08 10.97 3.57
CA PHE A 92 -12.10 10.46 2.64
C PHE A 92 -12.19 8.93 2.68
N ASN A 93 -11.06 8.23 2.76
CA ASN A 93 -11.01 6.79 3.02
C ASN A 93 -11.63 6.44 4.38
N THR A 94 -11.40 7.27 5.39
CA THR A 94 -12.01 7.14 6.71
C THR A 94 -13.53 7.31 6.64
N ALA A 95 -14.03 8.33 5.94
CA ALA A 95 -15.45 8.56 5.74
C ALA A 95 -16.14 7.44 4.93
N ALA A 96 -15.43 6.88 3.95
CA ALA A 96 -15.87 5.71 3.17
C ALA A 96 -15.88 4.41 4.00
N GLY A 97 -15.24 4.40 5.18
CA GLY A 97 -15.14 3.23 6.05
C GLY A 97 -14.05 2.23 5.60
N LEU A 98 -13.19 2.60 4.65
CA LEU A 98 -12.06 1.78 4.19
C LEU A 98 -10.96 1.66 5.26
N GLU A 99 -10.85 2.68 6.12
CA GLU A 99 -9.88 2.73 7.21
C GLU A 99 -10.41 2.10 8.52
N SER A 100 -11.59 1.47 8.52
CA SER A 100 -12.19 0.91 9.73
C SER A 100 -11.83 -0.57 9.91
N GLN A 101 -11.69 -1.03 11.16
CA GLN A 101 -11.31 -2.41 11.46
C GLN A 101 -12.31 -3.43 10.90
N ALA A 102 -13.61 -3.08 10.90
CA ALA A 102 -14.56 -3.64 9.95
C ALA A 102 -14.80 -2.63 8.82
N VAL A 103 -14.31 -2.95 7.62
CA VAL A 103 -14.53 -2.13 6.41
C VAL A 103 -16.03 -1.81 6.26
N GLY A 104 -16.43 -0.55 6.12
CA GLY A 104 -17.85 -0.16 5.95
C GLY A 104 -18.68 0.07 7.23
N GLU A 105 -18.07 0.23 8.40
CA GLU A 105 -18.76 0.58 9.66
C GLU A 105 -19.66 1.83 9.55
N HIS A 106 -20.89 1.74 10.06
CA HIS A 106 -21.91 2.78 9.86
C HIS A 106 -21.71 4.05 10.71
N GLN A 107 -20.95 3.95 11.81
CA GLN A 107 -20.84 5.01 12.83
C GLN A 107 -19.83 6.11 12.48
N ILE A 108 -18.88 5.87 11.57
CA ILE A 108 -17.76 6.79 11.29
C ILE A 108 -18.22 8.13 10.70
N LEU A 109 -19.25 8.15 9.83
CA LEU A 109 -19.77 9.39 9.26
C LEU A 109 -20.41 10.29 10.33
N GLY A 110 -21.08 9.69 11.32
CA GLY A 110 -21.63 10.42 12.47
C GLY A 110 -20.52 11.03 13.33
N GLN A 111 -19.44 10.28 13.57
CA GLN A 111 -18.27 10.74 14.32
C GLN A 111 -17.52 11.87 13.61
N ILE A 112 -17.37 11.81 12.29
CA ILE A 112 -16.78 12.90 11.49
C ILE A 112 -17.63 14.17 11.56
N LYS A 113 -18.96 14.04 11.49
CA LYS A 113 -19.86 15.19 11.66
C LYS A 113 -19.72 15.80 13.06
N GLN A 114 -19.64 14.96 14.09
CA GLN A 114 -19.46 15.40 15.47
C GLN A 114 -18.10 16.10 15.67
N ALA A 115 -17.04 15.61 15.05
CA ALA A 115 -15.73 16.27 15.06
C ALA A 115 -15.79 17.70 14.49
N LEU A 116 -16.56 17.91 13.41
CA LEU A 116 -16.78 19.25 12.85
C LEU A 116 -17.55 20.16 13.82
N ASP A 117 -18.57 19.62 14.49
CA ASP A 117 -19.33 20.37 15.49
C ASP A 117 -18.45 20.80 16.69
N TYR A 118 -17.52 19.93 17.12
CA TYR A 118 -16.53 20.28 18.15
C TYR A 118 -15.55 21.36 17.66
N GLY A 119 -15.08 21.25 16.42
CA GLY A 119 -14.25 22.28 15.77
C GLY A 119 -14.92 23.65 15.70
N ARG A 120 -16.21 23.69 15.34
CA ARG A 120 -17.01 24.91 15.30
C ARG A 120 -17.23 25.50 16.70
N GLN A 121 -17.49 24.67 17.72
CA GLN A 121 -17.62 25.10 19.12
C GLN A 121 -16.32 25.71 19.65
N ALA A 122 -15.16 25.09 19.36
CA ALA A 122 -13.85 25.61 19.70
C ALA A 122 -13.42 26.82 18.82
N LYS A 123 -14.21 27.17 17.80
CA LYS A 123 -13.87 28.12 16.74
C LYS A 123 -12.52 27.78 16.08
N SER A 124 -12.14 26.50 16.04
CA SER A 124 -10.86 26.04 15.47
C SER A 124 -10.97 25.69 13.99
N THR A 125 -12.17 25.51 13.45
CA THR A 125 -12.40 25.24 12.02
C THR A 125 -12.74 26.51 11.25
N GLY A 126 -12.28 26.62 10.01
CA GLY A 126 -12.63 27.70 9.10
C GLY A 126 -13.12 27.16 7.74
N PRO A 127 -13.15 28.01 6.70
CA PRO A 127 -13.71 27.64 5.40
C PRO A 127 -13.01 26.46 4.73
N VAL A 128 -11.73 26.20 5.02
CA VAL A 128 -10.97 25.13 4.37
C VAL A 128 -11.34 23.77 4.97
N LEU A 129 -11.24 23.62 6.29
CA LEU A 129 -11.56 22.35 6.95
C LEU A 129 -13.08 22.07 6.98
N ASP A 130 -13.93 23.10 7.01
CA ASP A 130 -15.39 22.92 6.88
C ASP A 130 -15.76 22.25 5.55
N GLU A 131 -15.19 22.77 4.45
CA GLU A 131 -15.43 22.20 3.11
C GLU A 131 -14.80 20.81 2.98
N MET A 132 -13.60 20.60 3.53
CA MET A 132 -12.93 19.29 3.53
C MET A 132 -13.80 18.23 4.18
N VAL A 133 -14.36 18.51 5.37
CA VAL A 133 -15.23 17.56 6.08
C VAL A 133 -16.55 17.35 5.34
N ARG A 134 -17.13 18.40 4.77
CA ARG A 134 -18.36 18.29 3.98
C ARG A 134 -18.17 17.37 2.78
N GLN A 135 -17.08 17.55 2.03
CA GLN A 135 -16.73 16.68 0.90
C GLN A 135 -16.42 15.25 1.36
N ALA A 136 -15.77 15.07 2.51
CA ALA A 136 -15.54 13.74 3.08
C ALA A 136 -16.86 13.00 3.36
N ILE A 137 -17.82 13.67 4.00
CA ILE A 137 -19.15 13.10 4.29
C ILE A 137 -19.89 12.76 2.99
N HIS A 138 -19.88 13.65 2.01
CA HIS A 138 -20.51 13.42 0.71
C HIS A 138 -19.88 12.23 -0.03
N THR A 139 -18.55 12.17 -0.05
CA THR A 139 -17.78 11.07 -0.66
C THR A 139 -18.09 9.75 0.02
N GLY A 140 -18.09 9.69 1.36
CA GLY A 140 -18.43 8.47 2.09
C GLY A 140 -19.87 7.99 1.84
N LYS A 141 -20.84 8.90 1.71
CA LYS A 141 -22.22 8.55 1.31
C LYS A 141 -22.26 8.00 -0.12
N ARG A 142 -21.58 8.66 -1.06
CA ARG A 142 -21.53 8.25 -2.46
C ARG A 142 -20.91 6.87 -2.63
N VAL A 143 -19.77 6.61 -2.00
CA VAL A 143 -19.13 5.28 -2.00
C VAL A 143 -20.09 4.21 -1.53
N ARG A 144 -20.86 4.45 -0.47
CA ARG A 144 -21.84 3.46 0.03
C ARG A 144 -23.03 3.22 -0.89
N LEU A 145 -23.47 4.24 -1.62
CA LEU A 145 -24.59 4.14 -2.56
C LEU A 145 -24.18 3.47 -3.87
N GLU A 146 -22.96 3.77 -4.34
CA GLU A 146 -22.48 3.34 -5.65
C GLU A 146 -21.66 2.04 -5.60
N THR A 147 -21.20 1.60 -4.42
CA THR A 147 -20.43 0.34 -4.24
C THR A 147 -21.13 -0.64 -3.29
N LYS A 148 -20.74 -1.92 -3.32
CA LYS A 148 -21.30 -2.92 -2.38
C LYS A 148 -20.61 -2.96 -1.02
N ILE A 149 -19.73 -2.01 -0.71
CA ILE A 149 -19.02 -1.94 0.58
C ILE A 149 -19.98 -1.87 1.77
N GLY A 150 -21.13 -1.19 1.61
CA GLY A 150 -22.15 -1.07 2.64
C GLY A 150 -23.13 -2.24 2.77
N LYS A 151 -23.16 -3.19 1.82
CA LYS A 151 -24.18 -4.26 1.76
C LYS A 151 -23.90 -5.47 2.65
N TYR A 152 -22.64 -5.85 2.79
CA TYR A 152 -22.22 -6.97 3.65
C TYR A 152 -21.72 -6.39 4.96
N SER A 153 -21.93 -7.04 6.12
CA SER A 153 -21.45 -6.59 7.45
C SER A 153 -20.48 -7.62 8.04
N ALA A 154 -19.39 -7.21 8.68
CA ALA A 154 -18.37 -8.12 9.25
C ALA A 154 -18.62 -8.52 10.71
N SER A 155 -19.77 -8.17 11.30
CA SER A 155 -20.06 -8.60 12.68
C SER A 155 -20.64 -10.02 12.70
N LEU A 156 -20.22 -10.83 13.68
CA LEU A 156 -20.77 -12.17 13.94
C LEU A 156 -22.30 -12.15 14.08
N ALA A 157 -22.84 -11.07 14.64
CA ALA A 157 -24.28 -10.84 14.76
C ALA A 157 -24.97 -10.61 13.40
N THR A 158 -24.33 -9.95 12.44
CA THR A 158 -24.94 -9.79 11.11
C THR A 158 -24.87 -11.07 10.30
N VAL A 159 -23.77 -11.83 10.40
CA VAL A 159 -23.68 -13.14 9.74
C VAL A 159 -24.69 -14.13 10.32
N GLY A 160 -24.90 -14.13 11.64
CA GLY A 160 -25.98 -14.91 12.26
C GLY A 160 -27.36 -14.56 11.69
N PHE A 161 -27.65 -13.27 11.47
CA PHE A 161 -28.89 -12.83 10.83
C PHE A 161 -28.99 -13.25 9.35
N GLU A 162 -27.91 -13.09 8.57
CA GLU A 162 -27.85 -13.52 7.17
C GLU A 162 -28.06 -15.05 7.03
N ILE A 163 -27.53 -15.85 7.96
CA ILE A 163 -27.76 -17.30 8.01
C ILE A 163 -29.26 -17.58 8.20
N ILE A 164 -29.94 -16.87 9.11
CA ILE A 164 -31.39 -17.03 9.33
C ILE A 164 -32.18 -16.68 8.06
N GLU A 165 -31.86 -15.54 7.41
CA GLU A 165 -32.53 -15.14 6.16
C GLU A 165 -32.32 -16.15 5.03
N LYS A 166 -31.09 -16.69 4.89
CA LYS A 166 -30.75 -17.67 3.84
C LYS A 166 -31.58 -18.95 3.94
N HIS A 167 -31.96 -19.38 5.15
CA HIS A 167 -32.80 -20.56 5.36
C HIS A 167 -34.30 -20.26 5.19
N GLY A 168 -34.67 -19.01 4.91
CA GLY A 168 -36.04 -18.64 4.56
C GLY A 168 -37.00 -18.60 5.76
N TYR A 169 -36.50 -18.46 6.99
CA TYR A 169 -37.37 -18.35 8.17
C TYR A 169 -38.13 -17.02 8.17
N HIS A 170 -39.46 -17.10 8.27
CA HIS A 170 -40.30 -15.93 8.52
C HIS A 170 -40.31 -15.64 10.02
N LEU A 171 -39.47 -14.69 10.45
CA LEU A 171 -39.23 -14.37 11.86
C LEU A 171 -40.51 -14.15 12.69
N PRO A 172 -41.57 -13.46 12.22
CA PRO A 172 -42.81 -13.29 12.97
C PRO A 172 -43.50 -14.58 13.41
N ASP A 173 -43.29 -15.68 12.69
CA ASP A 173 -43.87 -17.00 12.99
C ASP A 173 -42.88 -17.95 13.68
N SER A 174 -41.62 -17.52 13.80
CA SER A 174 -40.51 -18.35 14.28
C SER A 174 -40.30 -18.21 15.78
N THR A 175 -39.97 -19.32 16.43
CA THR A 175 -39.62 -19.41 17.85
C THR A 175 -38.09 -19.50 18.01
N LEU A 176 -37.54 -18.68 18.91
CA LEU A 176 -36.09 -18.54 19.13
C LEU A 176 -35.70 -19.01 20.54
N LEU A 177 -34.65 -19.81 20.66
CA LEU A 177 -34.03 -20.18 21.94
C LEU A 177 -32.58 -19.69 21.98
N VAL A 178 -32.23 -18.96 23.03
CA VAL A 178 -30.86 -18.45 23.27
C VAL A 178 -30.28 -19.15 24.49
N ILE A 179 -29.14 -19.81 24.31
CA ILE A 179 -28.42 -20.52 25.36
C ILE A 179 -27.10 -19.78 25.61
N GLY A 180 -27.01 -19.11 26.74
CA GLY A 180 -25.88 -18.24 27.06
C GLY A 180 -26.10 -16.79 26.69
N THR A 181 -25.53 -15.92 27.51
CA THR A 181 -25.97 -14.52 27.68
C THR A 181 -24.81 -13.53 27.50
N GLY A 182 -23.67 -14.00 26.99
CA GLY A 182 -22.45 -13.20 26.80
C GLY A 182 -22.41 -12.49 25.45
N ASN A 183 -21.87 -13.16 24.43
CA ASN A 183 -21.60 -12.56 23.12
C ASN A 183 -22.85 -12.47 22.21
N MET A 184 -23.98 -13.08 22.60
CA MET A 184 -25.18 -13.24 21.75
C MET A 184 -26.12 -12.04 21.77
N ALA A 185 -25.94 -11.11 22.72
CA ALA A 185 -26.83 -9.97 22.90
C ALA A 185 -27.00 -9.14 21.63
N ASN A 186 -25.91 -8.87 20.91
CA ASN A 186 -25.94 -8.05 19.70
C ASN A 186 -26.73 -8.71 18.56
N LEU A 187 -26.67 -10.04 18.43
CA LEU A 187 -27.42 -10.80 17.43
C LEU A 187 -28.92 -10.74 17.73
N VAL A 188 -29.29 -11.03 18.98
CA VAL A 188 -30.68 -11.04 19.43
C VAL A 188 -31.30 -9.65 19.29
N THR A 189 -30.61 -8.60 19.74
CA THR A 189 -31.07 -7.21 19.54
C THR A 189 -31.22 -6.87 18.06
N THR A 190 -30.28 -7.29 17.20
CA THR A 190 -30.39 -7.05 15.75
C THR A 190 -31.62 -7.72 15.12
N ILE A 191 -31.95 -8.94 15.56
CA ILE A 191 -33.16 -9.65 15.12
C ILE A 191 -34.40 -8.87 15.56
N LEU A 192 -34.47 -8.48 16.85
CA LEU A 192 -35.62 -7.80 17.45
C LEU A 192 -35.85 -6.38 16.90
N ASP A 193 -34.78 -5.65 16.59
CA ASP A 193 -34.86 -4.31 15.99
C ASP A 193 -35.44 -4.32 14.58
N ARG A 194 -35.20 -5.42 13.83
CA ARG A 194 -35.58 -5.53 12.42
C ARG A 194 -36.91 -6.23 12.21
N SER A 195 -37.27 -7.17 13.09
CA SER A 195 -38.44 -8.04 12.94
C SER A 195 -39.01 -8.47 14.29
N LYS A 196 -40.33 -8.65 14.34
CA LYS A 196 -40.99 -9.32 15.48
C LYS A 196 -40.76 -10.83 15.40
N ILE A 197 -40.74 -11.50 16.54
CA ILE A 197 -40.66 -12.96 16.67
C ILE A 197 -41.85 -13.51 17.45
N LYS A 198 -42.22 -14.78 17.20
CA LYS A 198 -43.38 -15.42 17.84
C LYS A 198 -43.16 -15.63 19.33
N LYS A 199 -42.00 -16.18 19.70
CA LYS A 199 -41.63 -16.44 21.09
C LYS A 199 -40.11 -16.53 21.26
N LEU A 200 -39.61 -16.02 22.38
CA LEU A 200 -38.19 -16.02 22.75
C LEU A 200 -37.99 -16.74 24.08
N TYR A 201 -37.14 -17.76 24.09
CA TYR A 201 -36.69 -18.45 25.29
C TYR A 201 -35.22 -18.14 25.57
N ILE A 202 -34.85 -18.00 26.84
CA ILE A 202 -33.47 -17.70 27.26
C ILE A 202 -33.06 -18.65 28.36
N SER A 203 -31.90 -19.29 28.20
CA SER A 203 -31.30 -20.16 29.20
C SER A 203 -29.87 -19.74 29.52
N SER A 204 -29.47 -19.91 30.78
CA SER A 204 -28.15 -19.59 31.31
C SER A 204 -27.80 -20.54 32.46
N HIS A 205 -26.51 -20.73 32.76
CA HIS A 205 -26.06 -21.42 33.97
C HIS A 205 -26.49 -20.70 35.26
N GLU A 206 -26.58 -19.37 35.18
CA GLU A 206 -27.09 -18.52 36.25
C GLU A 206 -28.51 -18.08 35.89
N MET A 207 -29.50 -18.55 36.67
CA MET A 207 -30.92 -18.30 36.40
C MET A 207 -31.26 -16.79 36.45
N ASP A 208 -30.73 -16.06 37.43
CA ASP A 208 -30.90 -14.62 37.57
C ASP A 208 -30.50 -13.85 36.30
N ARG A 209 -29.48 -14.34 35.59
CA ARG A 209 -29.01 -13.74 34.34
C ARG A 209 -29.95 -14.02 33.17
N ALA A 210 -30.54 -15.22 33.10
CA ALA A 210 -31.56 -15.54 32.10
C ALA A 210 -32.83 -14.72 32.32
N GLU A 211 -33.30 -14.59 33.57
CA GLU A 211 -34.48 -13.79 33.93
C GLU A 211 -34.31 -12.32 33.58
N LYS A 212 -33.14 -11.74 33.89
CA LYS A 212 -32.84 -10.35 33.56
C LYS A 212 -32.91 -10.09 32.06
N MET A 213 -32.28 -10.94 31.24
CA MET A 213 -32.30 -10.78 29.79
C MET A 213 -33.67 -11.07 29.18
N ALA A 214 -34.42 -12.02 29.73
CA ALA A 214 -35.78 -12.32 29.29
C ALA A 214 -36.67 -11.10 29.49
N LYS A 215 -36.52 -10.41 30.62
CA LYS A 215 -37.21 -9.14 30.87
C LYS A 215 -36.79 -8.02 29.90
N GLU A 216 -35.50 -7.91 29.59
CA GLU A 216 -34.98 -6.89 28.67
C GLU A 216 -35.40 -7.10 27.21
N TRP A 217 -35.48 -8.35 26.75
CA TRP A 217 -35.79 -8.70 25.36
C TRP A 217 -37.24 -9.12 25.11
N GLY A 218 -38.07 -9.13 26.16
CA GLY A 218 -39.48 -9.56 26.06
C GLY A 218 -39.65 -11.05 25.81
N GLY A 219 -38.80 -11.88 26.41
CA GLY A 219 -38.83 -13.34 26.34
C GLY A 219 -39.15 -14.03 27.67
N GLU A 220 -38.95 -15.34 27.71
CA GLU A 220 -39.19 -16.22 28.87
C GLU A 220 -37.88 -16.92 29.28
N ALA A 221 -37.52 -16.84 30.56
CA ALA A 221 -36.35 -17.54 31.09
C ALA A 221 -36.68 -19.00 31.40
N ILE A 222 -35.79 -19.91 31.01
CA ILE A 222 -35.96 -21.35 31.20
C ILE A 222 -34.75 -21.96 31.94
N GLU A 223 -35.01 -22.98 32.74
CA GLU A 223 -33.96 -23.74 33.42
C GLU A 223 -33.23 -24.69 32.47
N LEU A 224 -31.95 -24.98 32.75
CA LEU A 224 -31.13 -25.88 31.94
C LEU A 224 -31.73 -27.30 31.83
N LYS A 225 -32.43 -27.77 32.86
CA LYS A 225 -33.09 -29.08 32.90
C LYS A 225 -34.21 -29.22 31.85
N ASP A 226 -34.81 -28.10 31.45
CA ASP A 226 -35.94 -28.03 30.52
C ASP A 226 -35.50 -27.68 29.08
N LEU A 227 -34.20 -27.61 28.82
CA LEU A 227 -33.64 -27.32 27.49
C LEU A 227 -34.12 -28.31 26.43
N TYR A 228 -34.13 -29.61 26.75
CA TYR A 228 -34.47 -30.66 25.80
C TYR A 228 -35.92 -30.55 25.30
N THR A 229 -36.86 -30.22 26.19
CA THR A 229 -38.27 -30.01 25.83
C THR A 229 -38.48 -28.72 25.04
N THR A 230 -37.72 -27.66 25.36
CA THR A 230 -37.86 -26.37 24.68
C THR A 230 -37.31 -26.42 23.26
N ILE A 231 -36.18 -27.12 23.03
CA ILE A 231 -35.58 -27.32 21.70
C ILE A 231 -36.60 -27.96 20.72
N THR A 232 -37.46 -28.86 21.18
CA THR A 232 -38.51 -29.49 20.36
C THR A 232 -39.47 -28.47 19.78
N SER A 233 -39.85 -27.46 20.57
CA SER A 233 -40.80 -26.40 20.19
C SER A 233 -40.17 -25.16 19.55
N THR A 234 -38.86 -25.18 19.28
CA THR A 234 -38.10 -24.02 18.79
C THR A 234 -37.64 -24.21 17.35
N ASP A 235 -37.68 -23.16 16.53
CA ASP A 235 -37.26 -23.19 15.13
C ASP A 235 -35.77 -22.84 14.96
N ILE A 236 -35.29 -21.86 15.75
CA ILE A 236 -33.92 -21.36 15.70
C ILE A 236 -33.29 -21.43 17.10
N VAL A 237 -32.12 -22.06 17.23
CA VAL A 237 -31.40 -22.21 18.50
C VAL A 237 -30.02 -21.55 18.37
N ILE A 238 -29.70 -20.63 19.29
CA ILE A 238 -28.44 -19.88 19.31
C ILE A 238 -27.67 -20.22 20.59
N GLY A 239 -26.47 -20.77 20.45
CA GLY A 239 -25.57 -21.08 21.57
C GLY A 239 -24.41 -20.08 21.68
N GLY A 240 -24.09 -19.64 22.90
CA GLY A 240 -22.95 -18.77 23.17
C GLY A 240 -22.50 -18.75 24.63
N THR A 241 -22.23 -19.92 25.20
CA THR A 241 -21.73 -20.06 26.59
C THR A 241 -20.21 -20.22 26.66
N GLN A 242 -19.61 -19.77 27.77
CA GLN A 242 -18.21 -20.04 28.12
C GLN A 242 -18.20 -21.19 29.14
N GLY A 243 -18.17 -22.43 28.65
CA GLY A 243 -18.19 -23.64 29.46
C GLY A 243 -18.69 -24.84 28.62
N GLU A 244 -18.26 -26.05 28.94
CA GLU A 244 -18.74 -27.27 28.28
C GLU A 244 -20.20 -27.54 28.67
N ILE A 245 -21.15 -26.87 28.02
CA ILE A 245 -22.50 -27.41 27.93
C ILE A 245 -22.47 -28.37 26.75
N ASN A 246 -22.12 -29.63 27.02
CA ASN A 246 -22.12 -30.68 26.02
C ASN A 246 -23.57 -31.09 25.74
N ILE A 247 -24.36 -30.19 25.14
CA ILE A 247 -25.76 -30.45 24.78
C ILE A 247 -25.72 -31.51 23.67
N LEU A 248 -26.22 -32.71 23.97
CA LEU A 248 -26.28 -33.89 23.07
C LEU A 248 -24.92 -34.59 22.86
N SER A 249 -24.24 -34.99 23.94
CA SER A 249 -22.95 -35.72 23.87
C SER A 249 -23.09 -37.14 23.26
N GLU A 250 -22.02 -37.68 22.65
CA GLU A 250 -22.03 -39.01 22.00
C GLU A 250 -22.39 -40.18 22.93
N GLN A 251 -22.01 -40.12 24.22
CA GLN A 251 -22.35 -41.15 25.20
C GLN A 251 -23.86 -41.20 25.51
N GLU A 252 -24.58 -40.09 25.34
CA GLU A 252 -26.04 -40.03 25.47
C GLU A 252 -26.77 -40.54 24.21
N LEU A 253 -26.08 -40.61 23.07
CA LEU A 253 -26.62 -41.08 21.79
C LEU A 253 -26.43 -42.59 21.57
N GLN A 254 -25.31 -43.18 21.99
CA GLN A 254 -25.01 -44.60 21.68
C GLN A 254 -25.50 -45.63 22.72
N ASN A 255 -25.64 -45.28 24.01
CA ASN A 255 -26.00 -46.24 25.07
C ASN A 255 -27.29 -45.91 25.84
N SER A 256 -28.08 -44.96 25.36
CA SER A 256 -29.32 -44.55 26.02
C SER A 256 -30.51 -45.37 25.53
N LYS A 257 -31.12 -46.16 26.42
CA LYS A 257 -32.52 -46.64 26.22
C LYS A 257 -33.55 -45.51 26.25
N CYS A 258 -33.12 -44.27 26.51
CA CYS A 258 -33.95 -43.09 26.46
C CYS A 258 -33.98 -42.52 25.03
N LYS A 259 -35.13 -42.72 24.38
CA LYS A 259 -35.64 -41.97 23.22
C LYS A 259 -35.77 -40.47 23.54
N ARG A 260 -34.70 -39.75 23.91
CA ARG A 260 -34.74 -38.32 24.27
C ARG A 260 -34.09 -37.43 23.21
N ALA A 261 -32.98 -37.84 22.60
CA ALA A 261 -32.39 -37.13 21.45
C ALA A 261 -33.25 -37.29 20.19
N GLU A 262 -33.73 -38.50 19.89
CA GLU A 262 -34.69 -38.75 18.79
C GLU A 262 -36.06 -38.10 19.02
N PHE A 263 -36.46 -37.84 20.27
CA PHE A 263 -37.76 -37.22 20.60
C PHE A 263 -37.69 -35.69 20.59
N ALA A 264 -36.55 -35.09 20.96
CA ALA A 264 -36.34 -33.65 20.84
C ALA A 264 -36.14 -33.19 19.39
N LEU A 265 -35.63 -34.08 18.53
CA LEU A 265 -35.35 -33.87 17.10
C LEU A 265 -36.39 -34.54 16.17
N GLY A 266 -37.37 -35.22 16.75
CA GLY A 266 -38.40 -35.97 16.04
C GLY A 266 -39.62 -35.11 15.71
N VAL A 267 -40.00 -35.15 14.42
CA VAL A 267 -41.27 -34.71 13.81
C VAL A 267 -41.39 -33.20 13.50
N GLY A 268 -41.30 -32.87 12.21
CA GLY A 268 -42.08 -31.78 11.63
C GLY A 268 -41.32 -30.85 10.69
N ASN A 269 -40.37 -30.08 11.23
CA ASN A 269 -39.76 -28.95 10.50
C ASN A 269 -38.23 -28.95 10.64
N LYS A 270 -37.54 -28.42 9.63
CA LYS A 270 -36.10 -28.14 9.71
C LYS A 270 -35.83 -27.13 10.83
N LYS A 271 -34.75 -27.34 11.58
CA LYS A 271 -34.31 -26.46 12.67
C LYS A 271 -32.92 -25.90 12.38
N LEU A 272 -32.71 -24.64 12.72
CA LEU A 272 -31.44 -23.96 12.53
C LEU A 272 -30.72 -23.79 13.87
N PHE A 273 -29.49 -24.27 13.93
CA PHE A 273 -28.60 -24.13 15.08
C PHE A 273 -27.42 -23.24 14.71
N ILE A 274 -27.14 -22.23 15.54
CA ILE A 274 -26.01 -21.32 15.38
C ILE A 274 -25.17 -21.37 16.65
N ASP A 275 -23.96 -21.92 16.55
CA ASP A 275 -23.03 -22.09 17.66
C ASP A 275 -21.91 -21.05 17.62
N PHE A 276 -21.87 -20.21 18.65
CA PHE A 276 -20.78 -19.27 18.89
C PHE A 276 -19.94 -19.63 20.13
N GLY A 277 -20.17 -20.79 20.73
CA GLY A 277 -19.48 -21.28 21.91
C GLY A 277 -18.03 -21.69 21.64
N VAL A 278 -17.14 -21.35 22.58
CA VAL A 278 -15.78 -21.92 22.67
C VAL A 278 -15.52 -22.27 24.13
N PRO A 279 -15.51 -23.56 24.53
CA PRO A 279 -15.73 -24.77 23.72
C PRO A 279 -17.16 -24.86 23.13
N ARG A 280 -17.35 -25.72 22.11
CA ARG A 280 -18.60 -25.83 21.33
C ARG A 280 -19.80 -26.15 22.23
N ASN A 281 -20.96 -25.58 21.93
CA ASN A 281 -22.20 -25.82 22.68
C ASN A 281 -23.02 -26.97 22.11
N PHE A 282 -22.83 -27.31 20.83
CA PHE A 282 -23.52 -28.41 20.17
C PHE A 282 -22.55 -29.47 19.64
N ASN A 283 -22.99 -30.72 19.66
CA ASN A 283 -22.22 -31.83 19.11
C ASN A 283 -22.12 -31.74 17.57
N PRO A 284 -20.91 -31.78 16.98
CA PRO A 284 -20.71 -31.71 15.54
C PRO A 284 -21.43 -32.78 14.72
N SER A 285 -21.71 -33.96 15.32
CA SER A 285 -22.46 -35.04 14.65
C SER A 285 -23.87 -34.64 14.24
N LEU A 286 -24.45 -33.59 14.84
CA LEU A 286 -25.75 -33.04 14.45
C LEU A 286 -25.78 -32.51 13.01
N LYS A 287 -24.62 -32.16 12.43
CA LYS A 287 -24.50 -31.77 11.01
C LYS A 287 -24.93 -32.89 10.04
N LEU A 288 -24.92 -34.15 10.49
CA LEU A 288 -25.30 -35.31 9.66
C LEU A 288 -26.81 -35.57 9.67
N HIS A 289 -27.58 -34.87 10.51
CA HIS A 289 -29.02 -35.10 10.63
C HIS A 289 -29.80 -34.32 9.55
N PRO A 290 -30.71 -34.96 8.79
CA PRO A 290 -31.35 -34.35 7.62
C PRO A 290 -32.26 -33.15 7.90
N ASN A 291 -32.69 -32.97 9.16
CA ASN A 291 -33.58 -31.88 9.59
C ASN A 291 -32.87 -30.82 10.46
N ILE A 292 -31.54 -30.85 10.55
CA ILE A 292 -30.76 -29.90 11.34
C ILE A 292 -29.74 -29.21 10.44
N ASP A 293 -29.81 -27.89 10.40
CA ASP A 293 -28.77 -27.05 9.82
C ASP A 293 -27.95 -26.47 10.99
N LEU A 294 -26.73 -26.97 11.21
CA LEU A 294 -25.83 -26.50 12.29
C LEU A 294 -24.66 -25.71 11.70
N TYR A 295 -24.55 -24.44 12.12
CA TYR A 295 -23.42 -23.56 11.82
C TYR A 295 -22.57 -23.36 13.06
N ASP A 296 -21.33 -23.85 13.02
CA ASP A 296 -20.37 -23.60 14.09
C ASP A 296 -19.55 -22.33 13.85
N LEU A 297 -18.73 -21.98 14.83
CA LEU A 297 -17.92 -20.77 14.79
C LEU A 297 -16.91 -20.76 13.63
N ASP A 298 -16.47 -21.93 13.13
CA ASP A 298 -15.59 -22.02 11.96
C ASP A 298 -16.37 -21.86 10.65
N ASP A 299 -17.61 -22.36 10.56
CA ASP A 299 -18.52 -22.08 9.44
C ASP A 299 -18.87 -20.59 9.36
N ILE A 300 -19.16 -19.98 10.51
CA ILE A 300 -19.47 -18.56 10.62
C ILE A 300 -18.24 -17.72 10.24
N LYS A 301 -17.03 -18.12 10.68
CA LYS A 301 -15.78 -17.49 10.24
C LYS A 301 -15.59 -17.59 8.73
N LYS A 302 -15.84 -18.75 8.12
CA LYS A 302 -15.76 -18.92 6.67
C LYS A 302 -16.71 -17.97 5.94
N LEU A 303 -17.95 -17.83 6.42
CA LEU A 303 -18.93 -16.88 5.86
C LEU A 303 -18.53 -15.41 6.06
N THR A 304 -18.00 -15.05 7.24
CA THR A 304 -17.45 -13.69 7.46
C THR A 304 -16.27 -13.40 6.52
N TYR A 305 -15.42 -14.40 6.27
CA TYR A 305 -14.28 -14.29 5.36
C TYR A 305 -14.73 -14.11 3.91
N GLU A 306 -15.74 -14.86 3.45
CA GLU A 306 -16.35 -14.67 2.12
C GLU A 306 -17.01 -13.28 1.98
N GLY A 307 -17.68 -12.78 3.02
CA GLY A 307 -18.24 -11.42 3.06
C GLY A 307 -17.16 -10.32 3.04
N LEU A 308 -16.05 -10.53 3.75
CA LEU A 308 -14.87 -9.66 3.70
C LEU A 308 -14.24 -9.66 2.30
N LEU A 309 -14.06 -10.83 1.67
CA LEU A 309 -13.53 -10.94 0.30
C LEU A 309 -14.40 -10.18 -0.73
N LYS A 310 -15.72 -10.30 -0.62
CA LYS A 310 -16.66 -9.54 -1.47
C LYS A 310 -16.53 -8.02 -1.28
N ARG A 311 -16.19 -7.55 -0.08
CA ARG A 311 -15.91 -6.12 0.18
C ARG A 311 -14.54 -5.71 -0.36
N TYR A 312 -13.52 -6.54 -0.20
CA TYR A 312 -12.17 -6.30 -0.76
C TYR A 312 -12.23 -6.10 -2.28
N ASN A 313 -13.08 -6.85 -2.98
CA ASN A 313 -13.28 -6.71 -4.43
C ASN A 313 -13.90 -5.36 -4.85
N GLU A 314 -14.55 -4.64 -3.94
CA GLU A 314 -15.23 -3.36 -4.21
C GLU A 314 -14.38 -2.14 -3.78
N ILE A 315 -13.28 -2.37 -3.05
CA ILE A 315 -12.30 -1.34 -2.66
C ILE A 315 -11.76 -0.56 -3.88
N PRO A 316 -11.42 -1.19 -5.02
CA PRO A 316 -10.95 -0.46 -6.20
C PRO A 316 -11.98 0.57 -6.69
N GLN A 317 -13.27 0.23 -6.72
CA GLN A 317 -14.33 1.14 -7.16
C GLN A 317 -14.52 2.31 -6.17
N ALA A 318 -14.39 2.04 -4.87
CA ALA A 318 -14.43 3.10 -3.87
C ALA A 318 -13.26 4.08 -4.02
N HIS A 319 -12.05 3.59 -4.32
CA HIS A 319 -10.89 4.45 -4.58
C HIS A 319 -11.06 5.33 -5.82
N VAL A 320 -11.75 4.84 -6.87
CA VAL A 320 -12.06 5.68 -8.04
C VAL A 320 -12.90 6.90 -7.64
N ILE A 321 -13.96 6.70 -6.85
CA ILE A 321 -14.83 7.78 -6.36
C ILE A 321 -14.05 8.75 -5.44
N ILE A 322 -13.19 8.21 -4.56
CA ILE A 322 -12.40 9.00 -3.63
C ILE A 322 -11.36 9.84 -4.38
N ASN A 323 -10.60 9.26 -5.29
CA ASN A 323 -9.56 9.95 -6.07
C ASN A 323 -10.14 11.07 -6.93
N GLU A 324 -11.31 10.84 -7.55
CA GLU A 324 -12.06 11.88 -8.27
C GLU A 324 -12.36 13.08 -7.34
N LYS A 325 -12.84 12.82 -6.12
CA LYS A 325 -13.21 13.88 -5.17
C LYS A 325 -12.00 14.56 -4.53
N VAL A 326 -10.91 13.84 -4.27
CA VAL A 326 -9.65 14.41 -3.81
C VAL A 326 -9.13 15.42 -4.83
N LYS A 327 -9.06 15.03 -6.12
CA LYS A 327 -8.61 15.93 -7.19
C LYS A 327 -9.44 17.21 -7.26
N HIS A 328 -10.76 17.09 -7.23
CA HIS A 328 -11.66 18.24 -7.26
C HIS A 328 -11.48 19.17 -6.05
N PHE A 329 -11.30 18.63 -4.85
CA PHE A 329 -11.04 19.45 -3.67
C PHE A 329 -9.67 20.15 -3.75
N SER A 330 -8.63 19.47 -4.22
CA SER A 330 -7.30 20.03 -4.34
C SER A 330 -7.25 21.17 -5.37
N GLU A 331 -7.99 21.06 -6.48
CA GLU A 331 -8.21 22.15 -7.44
C GLU A 331 -8.92 23.34 -6.79
N TRP A 332 -10.01 23.09 -6.06
CA TRP A 332 -10.75 24.13 -5.34
C TRP A 332 -9.86 24.90 -4.33
N LEU A 333 -9.02 24.18 -3.58
CA LEU A 333 -8.12 24.80 -2.60
C LEU A 333 -7.05 25.67 -3.28
N LYS A 334 -6.53 25.23 -4.44
CA LYS A 334 -5.56 26.01 -5.24
C LYS A 334 -6.18 27.32 -5.74
N HIS A 335 -7.41 27.29 -6.28
CA HIS A 335 -8.11 28.50 -6.72
C HIS A 335 -8.32 29.51 -5.59
N ARG A 336 -8.66 29.03 -4.39
CA ARG A 336 -8.87 29.89 -3.23
C ARG A 336 -7.61 30.68 -2.84
N LYS A 337 -6.41 30.12 -3.05
CA LYS A 337 -5.13 30.78 -2.74
C LYS A 337 -4.81 31.96 -3.66
N VAL A 338 -5.44 32.03 -4.83
CA VAL A 338 -5.15 33.05 -5.86
C VAL A 338 -6.16 34.20 -5.86
N ALA A 339 -7.29 34.06 -5.16
CA ALA A 339 -8.30 35.12 -5.05
C ALA A 339 -7.75 36.46 -4.53
N PRO A 340 -6.89 36.53 -3.48
CA PRO A 340 -6.34 37.80 -3.00
C PRO A 340 -5.43 38.50 -4.01
N ILE A 341 -4.70 37.72 -4.82
CA ILE A 341 -3.82 38.25 -5.88
C ILE A 341 -4.66 38.91 -6.98
N LEU A 342 -5.78 38.26 -7.35
CA LEU A 342 -6.72 38.81 -8.32
C LEU A 342 -7.39 40.08 -7.79
N GLU A 343 -7.78 40.13 -6.52
CA GLU A 343 -8.33 41.33 -5.89
C GLU A 343 -7.34 42.50 -5.90
N ALA A 344 -6.09 42.26 -5.49
CA ALA A 344 -5.04 43.29 -5.52
C ALA A 344 -4.75 43.80 -6.94
N TYR A 345 -4.72 42.89 -7.93
CA TYR A 345 -4.53 43.26 -9.34
C TYR A 345 -5.66 44.14 -9.87
N TRP A 346 -6.92 43.81 -9.56
CA TRP A 346 -8.07 44.63 -9.93
C TRP A 346 -8.05 46.01 -9.27
N HIS A 347 -7.67 46.08 -8.00
CA HIS A 347 -7.60 47.33 -7.26
C HIS A 347 -6.61 48.31 -7.89
N ASN A 348 -5.37 47.88 -8.15
CA ASN A 348 -4.35 48.72 -8.78
C ASN A 348 -4.77 49.26 -10.15
N LEU A 349 -5.47 48.45 -10.96
CA LEU A 349 -5.95 48.89 -12.26
C LEU A 349 -7.08 49.90 -12.17
N ASP A 350 -7.96 49.75 -11.18
CA ASP A 350 -9.01 50.72 -10.94
C ASP A 350 -8.44 52.06 -10.48
N GLU A 351 -7.40 52.05 -9.64
CA GLU A 351 -6.66 53.25 -9.24
C GLU A 351 -6.04 53.97 -10.44
N ILE A 352 -5.29 53.26 -11.29
CA ILE A 352 -4.69 53.85 -12.52
C ILE A 352 -5.78 54.45 -13.40
N LYS A 353 -6.89 53.73 -13.60
CA LYS A 353 -8.04 54.23 -14.37
C LYS A 353 -8.59 55.53 -13.79
N MET A 354 -8.73 55.63 -12.46
CA MET A 354 -9.22 56.84 -11.81
C MET A 354 -8.23 58.01 -11.92
N GLU A 355 -6.93 57.77 -11.82
CA GLU A 355 -5.89 58.79 -11.98
C GLU A 355 -5.89 59.38 -13.40
N GLU A 356 -5.93 58.51 -14.42
CA GLU A 356 -5.98 58.93 -15.82
C GLU A 356 -7.26 59.69 -16.15
N LEU A 357 -8.41 59.26 -15.62
CA LEU A 357 -9.67 59.98 -15.77
C LEU A 357 -9.61 61.36 -15.09
N LYS A 358 -9.03 61.45 -13.90
CA LYS A 358 -8.85 62.71 -13.17
C LYS A 358 -7.95 63.68 -13.93
N TRP A 359 -6.95 63.18 -14.66
CA TRP A 359 -6.10 63.99 -15.53
C TRP A 359 -6.80 64.42 -16.83
N LEU A 360 -7.57 63.52 -17.45
CA LEU A 360 -8.20 63.74 -18.75
C LEU A 360 -9.41 64.68 -18.66
N LEU A 361 -10.30 64.47 -17.68
CA LEU A 361 -11.59 65.18 -17.59
C LEU A 361 -11.47 66.72 -17.59
N PRO A 362 -10.52 67.35 -16.87
CA PRO A 362 -10.34 68.81 -16.91
C PRO A 362 -9.88 69.35 -18.27
N LYS A 363 -9.22 68.53 -19.09
CA LYS A 363 -8.64 68.93 -20.39
C LYS A 363 -9.64 68.88 -21.54
N LEU A 364 -10.80 68.28 -21.33
CA LEU A 364 -11.84 68.11 -22.34
C LEU A 364 -12.78 69.33 -22.46
N GLY A 365 -12.62 70.36 -21.60
CA GLY A 365 -13.48 71.55 -21.61
C GLY A 365 -14.91 71.26 -21.12
N ASN A 366 -15.91 71.91 -21.72
CA ASN A 366 -17.33 71.74 -21.35
C ASN A 366 -17.91 70.46 -21.98
N ILE A 367 -17.73 69.33 -21.32
CA ILE A 367 -18.39 68.06 -21.66
C ILE A 367 -19.67 67.85 -20.84
N SER A 368 -20.70 67.31 -21.48
CA SER A 368 -21.96 66.95 -20.81
C SER A 368 -21.79 65.74 -19.90
N ASP A 369 -22.69 65.55 -18.94
CA ASP A 369 -22.62 64.39 -18.03
C ASP A 369 -22.81 63.05 -18.77
N GLN A 370 -23.58 63.05 -19.88
CA GLN A 370 -23.66 61.89 -20.79
C GLN A 370 -22.31 61.57 -21.44
N GLN A 371 -21.51 62.57 -21.80
CA GLN A 371 -20.18 62.36 -22.38
C GLN A 371 -19.19 61.83 -21.33
N LYS A 372 -19.24 62.32 -20.09
CA LYS A 372 -18.44 61.78 -18.97
C LYS A 372 -18.75 60.31 -18.70
N GLU A 373 -20.04 59.96 -18.65
CA GLU A 373 -20.52 58.58 -18.50
C GLU A 373 -19.98 57.67 -19.61
N LEU A 374 -19.98 58.15 -20.86
CA LEU A 374 -19.48 57.39 -22.00
C LEU A 374 -17.97 57.12 -21.90
N ILE A 375 -17.19 58.09 -21.45
CA ILE A 375 -15.74 57.96 -21.22
C ILE A 375 -15.45 56.97 -20.08
N MET A 376 -16.22 57.02 -18.98
CA MET A 376 -16.10 56.05 -17.88
C MET A 376 -16.43 54.62 -18.35
N ARG A 377 -17.47 54.45 -19.17
CA ARG A 377 -17.81 53.15 -19.75
C ARG A 377 -16.74 52.66 -20.74
N PHE A 378 -16.18 53.56 -21.54
CA PHE A 378 -15.12 53.23 -22.48
C PHE A 378 -13.86 52.72 -21.75
N THR A 379 -13.38 53.47 -20.74
CA THR A 379 -12.20 53.09 -19.94
C THR A 379 -12.42 51.79 -19.20
N HIS A 380 -13.59 51.58 -18.60
CA HIS A 380 -13.93 50.31 -17.94
C HIS A 380 -13.96 49.13 -18.94
N ARG A 381 -14.52 49.30 -20.14
CA ARG A 381 -14.51 48.27 -21.19
C ARG A 381 -13.11 47.97 -21.70
N MET A 382 -12.27 48.99 -21.84
CA MET A 382 -10.87 48.85 -22.28
C MET A 382 -10.06 48.08 -21.24
N MET A 383 -10.14 48.48 -19.98
CA MET A 383 -9.50 47.79 -18.85
C MET A 383 -9.90 46.31 -18.82
N ARG A 384 -11.20 45.99 -18.89
CA ARG A 384 -11.69 44.61 -18.87
C ARG A 384 -11.21 43.76 -20.05
N LYS A 385 -10.95 44.37 -21.22
CA LYS A 385 -10.37 43.66 -22.37
C LYS A 385 -8.90 43.34 -22.15
N ILE A 386 -8.13 44.30 -21.64
CA ILE A 386 -6.69 44.16 -21.36
C ILE A 386 -6.45 43.11 -20.26
N THR A 387 -7.29 43.09 -19.22
CA THR A 387 -7.08 42.19 -18.07
C THR A 387 -7.52 40.75 -18.30
N LYS A 388 -8.26 40.47 -19.37
CA LYS A 388 -8.83 39.15 -19.61
C LYS A 388 -7.75 38.07 -19.71
N SER A 389 -6.68 38.32 -20.46
CA SER A 389 -5.58 37.34 -20.64
C SER A 389 -4.72 37.18 -19.37
N PRO A 390 -4.21 38.26 -18.73
CA PRO A 390 -3.46 38.16 -17.47
C PRO A 390 -4.22 37.41 -16.37
N ILE A 391 -5.52 37.68 -16.20
CA ILE A 391 -6.35 36.99 -15.20
C ILE A 391 -6.50 35.50 -15.52
N GLN A 392 -6.63 35.13 -16.79
CA GLN A 392 -6.66 33.73 -17.20
C GLN A 392 -5.30 33.05 -16.98
N GLY A 393 -4.19 33.74 -17.26
CA GLY A 393 -2.84 33.28 -16.94
C GLY A 393 -2.64 33.02 -15.45
N ILE A 394 -2.99 34.00 -14.60
CA ILE A 394 -2.91 33.88 -13.13
C ILE A 394 -3.74 32.68 -12.61
N LYS A 395 -4.93 32.45 -13.16
CA LYS A 395 -5.75 31.28 -12.81
C LYS A 395 -5.12 29.95 -13.26
N ARG A 396 -4.57 29.88 -14.49
CA ARG A 396 -3.88 28.68 -14.99
C ARG A 396 -2.61 28.36 -14.18
N ILE A 397 -1.92 29.36 -13.68
CA ILE A 397 -0.78 29.17 -12.76
C ILE A 397 -1.25 28.58 -11.44
N ALA A 398 -2.40 29.02 -10.92
CA ALA A 398 -3.02 28.44 -9.75
C ALA A 398 -3.29 26.94 -9.94
N ASP A 399 -3.79 26.56 -11.12
CA ASP A 399 -4.08 25.16 -11.48
C ASP A 399 -2.82 24.30 -11.53
N ASN A 400 -1.71 24.88 -11.97
CA ASN A 400 -0.46 24.20 -12.29
C ASN A 400 0.70 24.55 -11.34
N LEU A 401 0.42 24.79 -10.05
CA LEU A 401 1.42 25.07 -9.00
C LEU A 401 2.50 23.96 -8.80
N HIS A 402 2.39 22.81 -9.47
CA HIS A 402 3.35 21.72 -9.45
C HIS A 402 4.18 21.57 -10.73
N ILE A 403 4.06 22.51 -11.67
CA ILE A 403 4.90 22.47 -12.86
C ILE A 403 6.07 23.43 -12.63
N ASP A 404 7.28 22.91 -12.78
CA ASP A 404 8.51 23.65 -13.08
C ASP A 404 8.38 24.40 -14.43
N GLN A 405 7.32 25.19 -14.60
CA GLN A 405 7.22 26.12 -15.70
C GLN A 405 8.25 27.19 -15.43
N ASN A 406 9.09 27.41 -16.43
CA ASN A 406 10.03 28.50 -16.44
C ASN A 406 9.26 29.78 -16.11
N PRO A 407 9.62 30.54 -15.05
CA PRO A 407 8.97 31.81 -14.70
C PRO A 407 8.83 32.76 -15.89
N LEU A 408 9.69 32.58 -16.89
CA LEU A 408 9.71 33.33 -18.14
C LEU A 408 8.56 32.95 -19.09
N HIS A 409 8.21 31.66 -19.23
CA HIS A 409 7.02 31.24 -19.99
C HIS A 409 5.75 31.72 -19.29
N THR A 410 5.77 31.74 -17.96
CA THR A 410 4.71 32.32 -17.15
C THR A 410 4.53 33.82 -17.40
N VAL A 411 5.63 34.57 -17.56
CA VAL A 411 5.59 35.99 -17.96
C VAL A 411 5.09 36.16 -19.41
N GLN A 412 5.53 35.31 -20.34
CA GLN A 412 5.04 35.33 -21.73
C GLN A 412 3.53 35.09 -21.82
N ASP A 413 3.01 34.12 -21.07
CA ASP A 413 1.57 33.81 -20.99
C ASP A 413 0.75 34.91 -20.30
N ILE A 414 1.29 35.52 -19.22
CA ILE A 414 0.61 36.62 -18.49
C ILE A 414 0.51 37.88 -19.35
N PHE A 415 1.55 38.20 -20.12
CA PHE A 415 1.66 39.45 -20.88
C PHE A 415 1.45 39.29 -22.40
N ASP A 416 1.17 38.07 -22.87
CA ASP A 416 0.95 37.73 -24.30
C ASP A 416 2.15 38.09 -25.20
N VAL A 417 3.37 37.81 -24.72
CA VAL A 417 4.64 38.17 -25.38
C VAL A 417 5.38 36.91 -25.87
N ASN A 418 4.79 36.21 -26.83
CA ASN A 418 5.31 34.91 -27.29
C ASN A 418 6.57 35.00 -28.17
N ASP A 419 6.98 36.20 -28.59
CA ASP A 419 8.02 36.41 -29.62
C ASP A 419 9.41 36.80 -29.07
N VAL A 420 9.68 36.67 -27.76
CA VAL A 420 10.96 37.06 -27.15
C VAL A 420 11.69 35.87 -26.53
N THR A 421 12.91 35.58 -26.98
CA THR A 421 13.77 34.52 -26.42
C THR A 421 14.50 35.00 -25.16
N ILE A 422 14.32 34.30 -24.04
CA ILE A 422 14.95 34.59 -22.75
C ILE A 422 15.85 33.42 -22.34
N PHE A 423 17.06 33.71 -21.85
CA PHE A 423 18.07 32.73 -21.43
C PHE A 423 17.63 31.93 -20.18
N VAL A 424 17.90 30.62 -20.16
CA VAL A 424 17.38 29.67 -19.15
C VAL A 424 18.52 28.98 -18.37
N PRO A 425 18.50 28.97 -17.03
CA PRO A 425 19.42 28.14 -16.23
C PRO A 425 19.08 26.64 -16.33
N LYS A 426 20.12 25.79 -16.30
CA LYS A 426 19.99 24.33 -16.43
C LYS A 426 19.11 23.73 -15.33
N LYS A 427 18.16 22.86 -15.70
CA LYS A 427 17.33 22.12 -14.72
C LYS A 427 18.19 21.09 -13.98
N LYS A 428 18.04 21.01 -12.65
CA LYS A 428 18.79 20.09 -11.79
C LYS A 428 18.08 18.74 -11.69
N ILE A 429 18.84 17.65 -11.71
CA ILE A 429 18.36 16.27 -11.52
C ILE A 429 19.20 15.62 -10.43
N ILE A 430 18.58 15.17 -9.35
CA ILE A 430 19.25 14.56 -8.21
C ILE A 430 19.31 13.04 -8.40
N VAL A 431 20.50 12.47 -8.53
CA VAL A 431 20.71 11.03 -8.73
C VAL A 431 21.15 10.38 -7.43
N GLY A 432 20.33 9.47 -6.91
CA GLY A 432 20.65 8.70 -5.70
C GLY A 432 21.59 7.53 -5.97
N THR A 433 22.56 7.33 -5.08
CA THR A 433 23.49 6.19 -5.15
C THR A 433 24.02 5.78 -3.78
N ARG A 434 24.55 4.57 -3.67
CA ARG A 434 25.24 4.11 -2.44
C ARG A 434 26.65 4.66 -2.37
N GLY A 435 27.23 4.68 -1.18
CA GLY A 435 28.60 5.16 -0.96
C GLY A 435 29.71 4.21 -1.44
N SER A 436 29.39 2.98 -1.85
CA SER A 436 30.39 2.03 -2.33
C SER A 436 30.99 2.49 -3.67
N LYS A 437 32.30 2.23 -3.86
CA LYS A 437 33.02 2.61 -5.09
C LYS A 437 32.30 2.13 -6.35
N LEU A 438 31.80 0.88 -6.34
CA LEU A 438 31.07 0.31 -7.47
C LEU A 438 29.76 1.06 -7.76
N ALA A 439 28.98 1.41 -6.74
CA ALA A 439 27.71 2.13 -6.93
C ALA A 439 27.95 3.55 -7.48
N LEU A 440 28.94 4.26 -6.93
CA LEU A 440 29.35 5.59 -7.43
C LEU A 440 29.79 5.53 -8.89
N THR A 441 30.63 4.56 -9.26
CA THR A 441 31.08 4.38 -10.65
C THR A 441 29.90 4.08 -11.58
N GLN A 442 29.01 3.19 -11.20
CA GLN A 442 27.79 2.87 -11.97
C GLN A 442 26.92 4.11 -12.18
N THR A 443 26.70 4.90 -11.14
CA THR A 443 25.93 6.14 -11.21
C THR A 443 26.61 7.16 -12.11
N GLN A 444 27.92 7.35 -12.01
CA GLN A 444 28.64 8.29 -12.85
C GLN A 444 28.59 7.89 -14.32
N MET A 445 28.74 6.59 -14.64
CA MET A 445 28.61 6.08 -16.01
C MET A 445 27.25 6.45 -16.61
N MET A 446 26.16 6.29 -15.84
CA MET A 446 24.82 6.65 -16.30
C MET A 446 24.63 8.16 -16.44
N ILE A 447 25.17 8.95 -15.52
CA ILE A 447 25.15 10.42 -15.61
C ILE A 447 25.86 10.90 -16.87
N GLU A 448 27.04 10.35 -17.19
CA GLU A 448 27.76 10.73 -18.41
C GLU A 448 27.01 10.34 -19.67
N GLU A 449 26.32 9.20 -19.69
CA GLU A 449 25.49 8.82 -20.84
C GLU A 449 24.26 9.74 -20.98
N LEU A 450 23.58 10.06 -19.88
CA LEU A 450 22.46 11.02 -19.90
C LEU A 450 22.90 12.42 -20.34
N LYS A 451 24.09 12.88 -19.94
CA LYS A 451 24.64 14.17 -20.37
C LYS A 451 24.90 14.24 -21.87
N LYS A 452 25.27 13.13 -22.50
CA LYS A 452 25.45 13.07 -23.98
C LYS A 452 24.13 13.28 -24.71
N HIS A 453 23.05 12.73 -24.16
CA HIS A 453 21.72 12.88 -24.75
C HIS A 453 21.09 14.26 -24.47
N GLU A 454 21.22 14.78 -23.25
CA GLU A 454 20.54 16.01 -22.81
C GLU A 454 21.48 16.93 -21.98
N PRO A 455 22.37 17.70 -22.64
CA PRO A 455 23.42 18.50 -21.98
C PRO A 455 22.91 19.73 -21.21
N GLN A 456 21.63 20.06 -21.35
CA GLN A 456 20.96 21.16 -20.65
C GLN A 456 20.60 20.85 -19.20
N TYR A 457 20.74 19.60 -18.75
CA TYR A 457 20.52 19.22 -17.35
C TYR A 457 21.81 19.25 -16.54
N GLU A 458 21.68 19.62 -15.27
CA GLU A 458 22.73 19.49 -14.26
C GLU A 458 22.42 18.28 -13.38
N PHE A 459 23.30 17.27 -13.36
CA PHE A 459 23.11 16.06 -12.55
C PHE A 459 23.88 16.19 -11.23
N ILE A 460 23.17 16.02 -10.12
CA ILE A 460 23.71 16.12 -8.76
C ILE A 460 23.63 14.75 -8.10
N THR A 461 24.77 14.15 -7.77
CA THR A 461 24.81 12.86 -7.10
C THR A 461 24.57 13.02 -5.60
N LYS A 462 23.55 12.33 -5.05
CA LYS A 462 23.29 12.23 -3.61
C LYS A 462 23.68 10.83 -3.12
N VAL A 463 24.71 10.78 -2.28
CA VAL A 463 25.16 9.54 -1.64
C VAL A 463 24.27 9.21 -0.45
N ILE A 464 23.67 8.03 -0.46
CA ILE A 464 22.74 7.53 0.55
C ILE A 464 23.45 6.41 1.33
N ARG A 465 23.51 6.55 2.65
CA ARG A 465 24.02 5.50 3.55
C ARG A 465 23.00 4.39 3.66
N THR A 466 23.43 3.14 3.49
CA THR A 466 22.57 1.96 3.56
C THR A 466 23.06 1.01 4.66
N ASN A 467 22.16 0.33 5.37
CA ASN A 467 22.52 -0.58 6.48
C ASN A 467 23.45 -1.72 6.02
N GLY A 468 23.36 -2.13 4.75
CA GLY A 468 24.25 -3.14 4.22
C GLY A 468 25.70 -2.69 3.98
N ASP A 469 26.01 -1.39 4.12
CA ASP A 469 27.39 -0.90 4.20
C ASP A 469 28.06 -1.24 5.56
N GLU A 470 27.27 -1.64 6.58
CA GLU A 470 27.72 -2.00 7.93
C GLU A 470 27.74 -3.52 8.21
N GLY A 471 27.44 -4.36 7.21
CA GLY A 471 27.65 -5.81 7.28
C GLY A 471 26.47 -6.67 7.75
N ASP A 472 25.29 -6.10 8.01
CA ASP A 472 24.11 -6.87 8.44
C ASP A 472 23.13 -7.09 7.26
N ILE A 473 23.21 -8.27 6.62
CA ILE A 473 22.53 -8.58 5.33
C ILE A 473 21.34 -9.54 5.50
N ASN A 474 20.94 -9.88 6.73
CA ASN A 474 19.85 -10.86 6.96
C ASN A 474 18.43 -10.36 6.61
N VAL A 475 18.28 -9.23 5.92
CA VAL A 475 17.01 -8.71 5.42
C VAL A 475 17.05 -8.64 3.89
N VAL A 476 16.18 -9.42 3.24
CA VAL A 476 15.95 -9.34 1.79
C VAL A 476 15.60 -7.89 1.44
N GLY A 477 16.37 -7.24 0.56
CA GLY A 477 16.16 -5.84 0.16
C GLY A 477 16.82 -4.77 1.05
N ALA A 478 17.73 -5.14 1.98
CA ALA A 478 18.42 -4.18 2.88
C ALA A 478 19.18 -3.05 2.16
N PHE A 479 19.63 -3.27 0.92
CA PHE A 479 20.38 -2.28 0.14
C PHE A 479 19.49 -1.30 -0.64
N THR A 480 18.30 -1.74 -1.04
CA THR A 480 17.41 -0.98 -1.94
C THR A 480 16.40 -0.16 -1.17
N THR A 481 15.95 -0.64 -0.01
CA THR A 481 14.95 0.04 0.84
C THR A 481 15.32 1.47 1.21
N ALA A 482 16.59 1.77 1.52
CA ALA A 482 17.01 3.12 1.87
C ALA A 482 16.98 4.08 0.66
N ILE A 483 17.46 3.66 -0.51
CA ILE A 483 17.41 4.47 -1.73
C ILE A 483 15.97 4.64 -2.22
N GLN A 484 15.19 3.56 -2.21
CA GLN A 484 13.78 3.54 -2.59
C GLN A 484 12.94 4.47 -1.70
N LYS A 485 13.27 4.56 -0.41
CA LYS A 485 12.67 5.55 0.49
C LYS A 485 12.96 7.00 0.05
N HIS A 486 14.20 7.31 -0.35
CA HIS A 486 14.54 8.65 -0.83
C HIS A 486 13.83 8.98 -2.15
N LEU A 487 13.68 7.99 -3.05
CA LEU A 487 12.89 8.14 -4.29
C LEU A 487 11.43 8.47 -3.96
N LEU A 488 10.79 7.69 -3.10
CA LEU A 488 9.39 7.86 -2.67
C LEU A 488 9.17 9.20 -1.95
N GLN A 489 10.15 9.67 -1.18
CA GLN A 489 10.10 10.94 -0.46
C GLN A 489 10.36 12.17 -1.34
N GLY A 490 10.71 11.99 -2.62
CA GLY A 490 11.04 13.11 -3.51
C GLY A 490 12.42 13.71 -3.25
N GLU A 491 13.29 13.04 -2.47
CA GLU A 491 14.61 13.56 -2.12
C GLU A 491 15.67 13.30 -3.20
N ILE A 492 15.40 12.36 -4.10
CA ILE A 492 16.16 12.05 -5.32
C ILE A 492 15.17 11.81 -6.46
N ASP A 493 15.60 12.03 -7.69
CA ASP A 493 14.77 11.94 -8.90
C ASP A 493 14.87 10.58 -9.58
N LEU A 494 16.08 10.01 -9.58
CA LEU A 494 16.35 8.68 -10.11
C LEU A 494 17.45 7.99 -9.31
N ALA A 495 17.46 6.67 -9.34
CA ALA A 495 18.51 5.85 -8.74
C ALA A 495 19.03 4.80 -9.71
N VAL A 496 20.32 4.50 -9.63
CA VAL A 496 20.99 3.51 -10.47
C VAL A 496 21.33 2.28 -9.64
N HIS A 497 20.85 1.12 -10.07
CA HIS A 497 21.01 -0.14 -9.36
C HIS A 497 21.67 -1.20 -10.23
N SER A 498 22.47 -2.07 -9.62
CA SER A 498 22.77 -3.37 -10.21
C SER A 498 21.49 -4.20 -10.22
N PHE A 499 21.01 -4.62 -11.40
CA PHE A 499 19.64 -5.13 -11.54
C PHE A 499 19.40 -6.43 -10.76
N LYS A 500 20.44 -7.28 -10.62
CA LYS A 500 20.37 -8.50 -9.80
C LYS A 500 20.10 -8.25 -8.31
N ASP A 501 20.38 -7.04 -7.82
CA ASP A 501 20.24 -6.66 -6.41
C ASP A 501 18.85 -6.04 -6.13
N LEU A 502 18.06 -5.77 -7.18
CA LEU A 502 16.67 -5.30 -7.03
C LEU A 502 15.72 -6.48 -6.75
N PRO A 503 14.81 -6.35 -5.77
CA PRO A 503 13.81 -7.38 -5.49
C PRO A 503 12.95 -7.65 -6.72
N VAL A 504 12.43 -8.88 -6.85
CA VAL A 504 11.54 -9.26 -7.97
C VAL A 504 10.16 -8.63 -7.88
N GLU A 505 9.75 -8.31 -6.65
CA GLU A 505 8.49 -7.64 -6.31
C GLU A 505 8.52 -6.18 -6.74
N ASN A 506 7.39 -5.69 -7.26
CA ASN A 506 7.23 -4.28 -7.55
C ASN A 506 6.91 -3.54 -6.25
N ILE A 507 7.54 -2.37 -6.06
CA ILE A 507 7.24 -1.47 -4.96
C ILE A 507 6.26 -0.42 -5.48
N GLU A 508 5.13 -0.28 -4.80
CA GLU A 508 4.13 0.72 -5.16
C GLU A 508 4.73 2.12 -5.16
N GLY A 509 4.45 2.89 -6.21
CA GLY A 509 4.99 4.25 -6.39
C GLY A 509 6.40 4.30 -6.98
N LEU A 510 7.05 3.17 -7.26
CA LEU A 510 8.35 3.10 -7.96
C LEU A 510 8.26 2.26 -9.23
N LYS A 511 9.13 2.59 -10.19
CA LYS A 511 9.18 1.89 -11.47
C LYS A 511 10.60 1.84 -12.01
N ILE A 512 10.96 0.69 -12.58
CA ILE A 512 12.17 0.56 -13.40
C ILE A 512 11.87 1.14 -14.78
N CYS A 513 12.42 2.31 -15.07
CA CYS A 513 12.18 3.03 -16.31
C CYS A 513 13.13 2.64 -17.43
N ALA A 514 14.36 2.23 -17.10
CA ALA A 514 15.32 1.74 -18.08
C ALA A 514 16.14 0.56 -17.55
N VAL A 515 16.50 -0.33 -18.48
CA VAL A 515 17.47 -1.39 -18.25
C VAL A 515 18.57 -1.24 -19.30
N THR A 516 19.81 -1.07 -18.86
CA THR A 516 20.93 -0.75 -19.76
C THR A 516 21.35 -1.95 -20.60
N GLU A 517 22.22 -1.72 -21.57
CA GLU A 517 22.96 -2.80 -22.21
C GLU A 517 23.68 -3.65 -21.14
N ARG A 518 23.71 -4.97 -21.37
CA ARG A 518 24.20 -5.94 -20.40
C ARG A 518 25.71 -6.10 -20.57
N GLU A 519 26.46 -5.85 -19.51
CA GLU A 519 27.88 -6.24 -19.41
C GLU A 519 28.04 -7.76 -19.21
N PRO A 520 29.26 -8.32 -19.31
CA PRO A 520 29.47 -9.76 -19.14
C PRO A 520 28.81 -10.31 -17.88
N ALA A 521 27.84 -11.22 -18.08
CA ALA A 521 27.06 -11.78 -16.99
C ALA A 521 27.82 -12.88 -16.22
N ASN A 522 28.96 -13.32 -16.74
CA ASN A 522 29.81 -14.35 -16.17
C ASN A 522 30.26 -14.01 -14.74
N ASP A 523 30.45 -15.06 -13.94
CA ASP A 523 31.21 -14.97 -12.70
C ASP A 523 32.69 -15.24 -12.99
N VAL A 524 33.58 -14.69 -12.15
CA VAL A 524 35.02 -14.89 -12.25
C VAL A 524 35.59 -15.37 -10.93
N LEU A 525 36.61 -16.21 -11.03
CA LEU A 525 37.51 -16.56 -9.94
C LEU A 525 38.64 -15.53 -9.89
N ILE A 526 38.95 -15.06 -8.70
CA ILE A 526 40.19 -14.34 -8.39
C ILE A 526 40.91 -15.21 -7.36
N SER A 527 42.16 -15.58 -7.61
CA SER A 527 42.94 -16.40 -6.69
C SER A 527 44.33 -15.83 -6.44
N LYS A 528 44.93 -16.28 -5.34
CA LYS A 528 46.35 -16.00 -5.09
C LYS A 528 47.20 -16.61 -6.20
N ASN A 529 48.22 -15.86 -6.62
CA ASN A 529 49.20 -16.28 -7.63
C ASN A 529 48.59 -16.65 -9.00
N ASN A 530 47.36 -16.21 -9.28
CA ASN A 530 46.70 -16.43 -10.57
C ASN A 530 46.53 -17.92 -10.93
N ILE A 531 46.17 -18.75 -9.94
CA ILE A 531 45.95 -20.19 -10.06
C ILE A 531 44.47 -20.47 -10.42
N ARG A 532 44.23 -21.26 -11.46
CA ARG A 532 42.87 -21.61 -11.92
C ARG A 532 42.17 -22.57 -10.94
N LEU A 533 40.85 -22.69 -11.02
CA LEU A 533 40.06 -23.51 -10.09
C LEU A 533 40.55 -24.96 -10.00
N GLU A 534 40.87 -25.53 -11.15
CA GLU A 534 41.39 -26.89 -11.34
C GLU A 534 42.77 -27.10 -10.70
N ASP A 535 43.59 -26.05 -10.62
CA ASP A 535 44.99 -26.11 -10.18
C ASP A 535 45.20 -25.68 -8.72
N LEU A 536 44.14 -25.19 -8.05
CA LEU A 536 44.19 -24.84 -6.63
C LEU A 536 44.51 -26.09 -5.77
N SER A 537 45.11 -25.88 -4.59
CA SER A 537 45.43 -26.99 -3.67
C SER A 537 44.18 -27.80 -3.26
N ALA A 538 44.39 -29.05 -2.85
CA ALA A 538 43.31 -29.86 -2.27
C ALA A 538 42.72 -29.16 -1.03
N ASN A 539 41.40 -29.16 -0.88
CA ASN A 539 40.68 -28.44 0.19
C ASN A 539 40.86 -26.92 0.19
N ALA A 540 41.19 -26.30 -0.96
CA ALA A 540 41.29 -24.85 -1.08
C ALA A 540 40.01 -24.13 -0.59
N ILE A 541 40.22 -23.02 0.10
CA ILE A 541 39.18 -22.19 0.70
C ILE A 541 38.74 -21.10 -0.29
N ILE A 542 37.51 -21.22 -0.80
CA ILE A 542 36.93 -20.24 -1.73
C ILE A 542 35.89 -19.38 -1.03
N GLY A 543 36.05 -18.06 -1.13
CA GLY A 543 35.14 -17.06 -0.57
C GLY A 543 33.96 -16.74 -1.48
N THR A 544 32.74 -17.09 -1.05
CA THR A 544 31.49 -16.61 -1.68
C THR A 544 30.36 -16.55 -0.67
N GLY A 545 29.54 -15.49 -0.74
CA GLY A 545 28.30 -15.37 0.07
C GLY A 545 27.04 -15.86 -0.65
N SER A 546 27.18 -16.44 -1.85
CA SER A 546 26.05 -16.86 -2.69
C SER A 546 25.93 -18.38 -2.72
N LEU A 547 24.82 -18.92 -2.22
CA LEU A 547 24.52 -20.35 -2.25
C LEU A 547 24.47 -20.91 -3.69
N ARG A 548 24.00 -20.09 -4.64
CA ARG A 548 24.05 -20.39 -6.09
C ARG A 548 25.48 -20.67 -6.58
N ARG A 549 26.45 -19.84 -6.18
CA ARG A 549 27.86 -20.03 -6.60
C ARG A 549 28.46 -21.20 -5.86
N ASP A 550 28.15 -21.32 -4.58
CA ASP A 550 28.62 -22.39 -3.71
C ASP A 550 28.31 -23.78 -4.30
N ILE A 551 27.04 -24.05 -4.60
CA ILE A 551 26.60 -25.32 -5.17
C ILE A 551 27.26 -25.57 -6.54
N GLN A 552 27.26 -24.57 -7.45
CA GLN A 552 27.87 -24.74 -8.77
C GLN A 552 29.39 -24.96 -8.71
N LEU A 553 30.10 -24.33 -7.77
CA LEU A 553 31.53 -24.56 -7.55
C LEU A 553 31.78 -25.98 -7.05
N ARG A 554 31.00 -26.47 -6.08
CA ARG A 554 31.13 -27.85 -5.58
C ARG A 554 30.82 -28.90 -6.65
N MET A 555 29.95 -28.58 -7.62
CA MET A 555 29.73 -29.45 -8.78
C MET A 555 30.94 -29.50 -9.72
N LEU A 556 31.65 -28.38 -9.89
CA LEU A 556 32.86 -28.31 -10.72
C LEU A 556 34.06 -28.95 -10.01
N ARG A 557 34.18 -28.76 -8.70
CA ARG A 557 35.31 -29.25 -7.90
C ARG A 557 34.87 -29.63 -6.47
N PRO A 558 34.52 -30.91 -6.23
CA PRO A 558 33.86 -31.34 -4.98
C PRO A 558 34.66 -31.20 -3.69
N ASP A 559 35.99 -31.17 -3.75
CA ASP A 559 36.87 -31.13 -2.58
C ASP A 559 37.18 -29.71 -2.06
N ILE A 560 36.66 -28.65 -2.69
CA ILE A 560 36.84 -27.28 -2.18
C ILE A 560 36.07 -27.03 -0.88
N GLN A 561 36.60 -26.12 -0.07
CA GLN A 561 35.91 -25.59 1.09
C GLN A 561 35.35 -24.22 0.78
N ILE A 562 34.05 -24.01 1.01
CA ILE A 562 33.43 -22.72 0.77
C ILE A 562 33.26 -21.99 2.10
N LYS A 563 33.84 -20.80 2.18
CA LYS A 563 33.67 -19.91 3.33
C LYS A 563 32.90 -18.67 2.92
N HIS A 564 31.98 -18.27 3.78
CA HIS A 564 31.15 -17.10 3.53
C HIS A 564 31.99 -15.81 3.59
N ILE A 565 31.87 -14.97 2.55
CA ILE A 565 32.56 -13.68 2.46
C ILE A 565 31.57 -12.54 2.25
N GLN A 566 31.78 -11.45 2.99
CA GLN A 566 31.00 -10.21 2.89
C GLN A 566 31.90 -8.98 2.76
N GLY A 567 31.29 -7.89 2.28
CA GLY A 567 31.93 -6.60 2.03
C GLY A 567 31.73 -6.11 0.59
N ASN A 568 32.29 -4.94 0.27
CA ASN A 568 32.41 -4.42 -1.09
C ASN A 568 33.52 -5.15 -1.88
N VAL A 569 33.55 -4.98 -3.20
CA VAL A 569 34.50 -5.67 -4.11
C VAL A 569 35.95 -5.56 -3.64
N ASP A 570 36.39 -4.34 -3.34
CA ASP A 570 37.72 -4.00 -2.84
C ASP A 570 38.04 -4.70 -1.52
N THR A 571 37.12 -4.64 -0.54
CA THR A 571 37.32 -5.30 0.76
C THR A 571 37.39 -6.83 0.64
N ARG A 572 36.65 -7.43 -0.31
CA ARG A 572 36.68 -8.89 -0.54
C ARG A 572 37.99 -9.32 -1.17
N ILE A 573 38.49 -8.57 -2.16
CA ILE A 573 39.80 -8.81 -2.77
C ILE A 573 40.89 -8.69 -1.69
N LYS A 574 40.82 -7.66 -0.85
CA LYS A 574 41.78 -7.50 0.25
C LYS A 574 41.76 -8.67 1.24
N LYS A 575 40.59 -9.14 1.69
CA LYS A 575 40.48 -10.32 2.57
C LYS A 575 41.12 -11.57 1.96
N MET A 576 40.97 -11.75 0.64
CA MET A 576 41.66 -12.81 -0.08
C MET A 576 43.18 -12.59 -0.05
N GLU A 577 43.67 -11.41 -0.42
CA GLU A 577 45.09 -11.07 -0.38
C GLU A 577 45.72 -11.29 1.01
N ASP A 578 45.01 -10.85 2.06
CA ASP A 578 45.37 -11.00 3.48
C ASP A 578 45.41 -12.47 3.94
N GLY A 579 44.91 -13.41 3.13
CA GLY A 579 45.02 -14.85 3.37
C GLY A 579 43.86 -15.49 4.12
N GLU A 580 42.72 -14.81 4.23
CA GLU A 580 41.50 -15.43 4.74
C GLU A 580 40.92 -16.46 3.76
N TYR A 581 41.21 -16.31 2.46
CA TYR A 581 40.73 -17.16 1.37
C TYR A 581 41.84 -17.42 0.34
N ASP A 582 41.87 -18.62 -0.24
CA ASP A 582 42.77 -18.97 -1.35
C ASP A 582 42.30 -18.35 -2.67
N ALA A 583 40.98 -18.26 -2.83
CA ALA A 583 40.32 -17.60 -3.95
C ALA A 583 38.96 -17.02 -3.54
N ILE A 584 38.42 -16.10 -4.35
CA ILE A 584 37.07 -15.56 -4.20
C ILE A 584 36.35 -15.55 -5.54
N VAL A 585 35.01 -15.55 -5.50
CA VAL A 585 34.19 -15.46 -6.72
C VAL A 585 33.41 -14.15 -6.76
N LEU A 586 33.56 -13.39 -7.84
CA LEU A 586 32.90 -12.10 -8.07
C LEU A 586 32.21 -12.07 -9.44
N ALA A 587 31.33 -11.09 -9.66
CA ALA A 587 30.69 -10.91 -10.96
C ALA A 587 31.63 -10.14 -11.90
N ALA A 588 31.82 -10.60 -13.14
CA ALA A 588 32.69 -9.97 -14.13
C ALA A 588 32.32 -8.50 -14.37
N ALA A 589 31.02 -8.20 -14.51
CA ALA A 589 30.52 -6.83 -14.71
C ALA A 589 30.92 -5.86 -13.58
N GLY A 590 30.98 -6.34 -12.32
CA GLY A 590 31.41 -5.48 -11.21
C GLY A 590 32.87 -5.08 -11.32
N LEU A 591 33.74 -6.01 -11.73
CA LEU A 591 35.16 -5.76 -11.93
C LEU A 591 35.42 -4.92 -13.19
N LYS A 592 34.69 -5.19 -14.28
CA LYS A 592 34.81 -4.44 -15.53
C LYS A 592 34.51 -2.96 -15.31
N ARG A 593 33.43 -2.63 -14.59
CA ARG A 593 33.07 -1.25 -14.23
C ARG A 593 34.11 -0.55 -13.39
N LEU A 594 34.81 -1.29 -12.53
CA LEU A 594 35.89 -0.78 -11.69
C LEU A 594 37.26 -0.80 -12.38
N GLU A 595 37.34 -1.21 -13.65
CA GLU A 595 38.58 -1.39 -14.41
C GLU A 595 39.53 -2.45 -13.79
N MET A 596 38.97 -3.36 -13.00
CA MET A 596 39.68 -4.41 -12.25
C MET A 596 39.57 -5.79 -12.90
N LEU A 597 39.07 -5.88 -14.13
CA LEU A 597 38.87 -7.18 -14.80
C LEU A 597 40.19 -7.95 -15.03
N HIS A 598 41.32 -7.25 -15.09
CA HIS A 598 42.65 -7.84 -15.20
C HIS A 598 43.05 -8.70 -13.98
N LEU A 599 42.38 -8.55 -12.84
CA LEU A 599 42.57 -9.39 -11.65
C LEU A 599 41.83 -10.73 -11.76
N ALA A 600 40.94 -10.91 -12.74
CA ALA A 600 40.22 -12.16 -12.94
C ALA A 600 41.19 -13.24 -13.40
N THR A 601 41.40 -14.25 -12.56
CA THR A 601 42.24 -15.41 -12.86
C THR A 601 41.57 -16.34 -13.85
N GLN A 602 40.27 -16.54 -13.69
CA GLN A 602 39.47 -17.39 -14.58
C GLN A 602 38.07 -16.79 -14.72
N VAL A 603 37.59 -16.70 -15.96
CA VAL A 603 36.21 -16.33 -16.26
C VAL A 603 35.43 -17.62 -16.48
N PHE A 604 34.42 -17.89 -15.66
CA PHE A 604 33.58 -19.07 -15.84
C PHE A 604 32.67 -18.87 -17.05
N THR A 605 32.61 -19.85 -17.93
CA THR A 605 31.63 -19.93 -19.00
C THR A 605 30.21 -20.08 -18.42
N LEU A 606 29.19 -19.74 -19.21
CA LEU A 606 27.79 -19.89 -18.78
C LEU A 606 27.35 -21.36 -18.66
N ASP A 607 28.17 -22.28 -19.17
CA ASP A 607 27.96 -23.72 -19.01
C ASP A 607 28.61 -24.24 -17.71
N GLU A 608 29.72 -23.66 -17.27
CA GLU A 608 30.32 -23.93 -15.96
C GLU A 608 29.52 -23.30 -14.81
N MET A 609 29.15 -22.02 -14.93
CA MET A 609 28.43 -21.30 -13.88
C MET A 609 27.39 -20.35 -14.46
N LEU A 610 26.11 -20.67 -14.24
CA LEU A 610 25.02 -19.76 -14.57
C LEU A 610 24.92 -18.64 -13.53
N PRO A 611 24.72 -17.38 -13.97
CA PRO A 611 24.65 -16.22 -13.09
C PRO A 611 23.29 -16.03 -12.42
N ALA A 612 23.21 -15.08 -11.49
CA ALA A 612 21.94 -14.60 -10.96
C ALA A 612 21.15 -13.82 -12.04
N ALA A 613 19.82 -13.82 -11.94
CA ALA A 613 18.96 -13.03 -12.82
C ALA A 613 19.37 -11.55 -12.82
N GLY A 614 19.38 -10.91 -13.98
CA GLY A 614 19.74 -9.50 -14.09
C GLY A 614 21.23 -9.20 -13.94
N GLN A 615 22.10 -10.21 -13.73
CA GLN A 615 23.54 -9.97 -13.60
C GLN A 615 24.12 -9.36 -14.88
N GLY A 616 24.92 -8.30 -14.71
CA GLY A 616 25.51 -7.55 -15.82
C GLY A 616 24.67 -6.37 -16.29
N ALA A 617 23.37 -6.32 -16.01
CA ALA A 617 22.53 -5.17 -16.34
C ALA A 617 22.49 -4.14 -15.19
N LEU A 618 22.35 -2.86 -15.54
CA LEU A 618 21.93 -1.82 -14.61
C LEU A 618 20.43 -1.53 -14.83
N ALA A 619 19.74 -1.23 -13.75
CA ALA A 619 18.35 -0.79 -13.76
C ALA A 619 18.28 0.63 -13.19
N ILE A 620 17.53 1.49 -13.87
CA ILE A 620 17.29 2.85 -13.40
C ILE A 620 15.87 2.92 -12.90
N GLU A 621 15.75 3.20 -11.60
CA GLU A 621 14.49 3.26 -10.87
C GLU A 621 14.11 4.74 -10.65
N THR A 622 12.85 5.07 -10.90
CA THR A 622 12.27 6.40 -10.65
C THR A 622 10.97 6.25 -9.88
N ARG A 623 10.39 7.36 -9.44
CA ARG A 623 8.97 7.37 -9.03
C ARG A 623 8.08 6.95 -10.21
N ASP A 624 6.99 6.23 -9.92
CA ASP A 624 5.99 5.80 -10.90
C ASP A 624 5.03 6.95 -11.25
N GLU A 625 5.61 7.98 -11.84
CA GLU A 625 4.91 9.15 -12.34
C GLU A 625 5.36 9.37 -13.79
N LYS A 626 4.42 9.55 -14.72
CA LYS A 626 4.78 9.99 -16.07
C LYS A 626 5.26 11.43 -16.00
N ASN A 627 6.58 11.60 -16.05
CA ASN A 627 7.24 12.89 -16.02
C ASN A 627 8.46 12.89 -16.96
N TYR A 628 9.07 14.05 -17.14
CA TYR A 628 10.23 14.22 -18.02
C TYR A 628 11.44 13.36 -17.62
N ILE A 629 11.58 12.98 -16.34
CA ILE A 629 12.67 12.13 -15.86
C ILE A 629 12.49 10.71 -16.40
N SER A 630 11.26 10.19 -16.41
CA SER A 630 10.96 8.87 -16.99
C SER A 630 11.27 8.81 -18.49
N ASP A 631 10.96 9.87 -19.24
CA ASP A 631 11.27 9.98 -20.67
C ASP A 631 12.78 10.10 -20.89
N LEU A 632 13.47 10.94 -20.13
CA LEU A 632 14.93 11.09 -20.18
C LEU A 632 15.65 9.76 -19.92
N VAL A 633 15.27 9.06 -18.85
CA VAL A 633 15.90 7.79 -18.45
C VAL A 633 15.64 6.69 -19.48
N SER A 634 14.48 6.71 -20.15
CA SER A 634 14.14 5.72 -21.17
C SER A 634 15.11 5.67 -22.35
N LEU A 635 15.86 6.75 -22.59
CA LEU A 635 16.92 6.81 -23.62
C LEU A 635 18.06 5.81 -23.37
N LEU A 636 18.26 5.39 -22.12
CA LEU A 636 19.29 4.41 -21.75
C LEU A 636 18.82 2.95 -21.90
N ASN A 637 17.57 2.74 -22.33
CA ASN A 637 16.97 1.42 -22.35
C ASN A 637 17.46 0.58 -23.53
N HIS A 638 18.01 -0.59 -23.23
CA HIS A 638 18.43 -1.58 -24.22
C HIS A 638 17.40 -2.72 -24.26
N GLU A 639 16.51 -2.68 -25.26
CA GLU A 639 15.38 -3.62 -25.36
C GLU A 639 15.78 -5.11 -25.33
N PRO A 640 16.85 -5.57 -26.02
CA PRO A 640 17.27 -6.97 -25.91
C PRO A 640 17.61 -7.40 -24.48
N THR A 641 18.30 -6.54 -23.72
CA THR A 641 18.59 -6.81 -22.30
C THR A 641 17.31 -6.79 -21.47
N ARG A 642 16.43 -5.83 -21.73
CA ARG A 642 15.16 -5.70 -21.01
C ARG A 642 14.27 -6.92 -21.18
N ILE A 643 14.14 -7.46 -22.40
CA ILE A 643 13.39 -8.70 -22.66
C ILE A 643 14.05 -9.89 -21.95
N ALA A 644 15.38 -10.05 -22.08
CA ALA A 644 16.12 -11.13 -21.45
C ALA A 644 15.99 -11.12 -19.92
N THR A 645 16.20 -9.97 -19.29
CA THR A 645 16.09 -9.80 -17.82
C THR A 645 14.66 -9.95 -17.31
N LYS A 646 13.64 -9.55 -18.07
CA LYS A 646 12.24 -9.84 -17.72
C LYS A 646 11.96 -11.34 -17.73
N ALA A 647 12.45 -12.07 -18.72
CA ALA A 647 12.31 -13.52 -18.79
C ALA A 647 13.01 -14.22 -17.60
N GLU A 648 14.21 -13.75 -17.22
CA GLU A 648 14.95 -14.23 -16.05
C GLU A 648 14.20 -13.98 -14.73
N ARG A 649 13.65 -12.77 -14.54
CA ARG A 649 12.89 -12.42 -13.34
C ARG A 649 11.57 -13.19 -13.26
N HIS A 650 10.89 -13.38 -14.39
CA HIS A 650 9.69 -14.21 -14.47
C HIS A 650 9.97 -15.67 -14.11
N PHE A 651 11.14 -16.21 -14.49
CA PHE A 651 11.56 -17.57 -14.12
C PHE A 651 11.74 -17.69 -12.61
N LEU A 652 12.41 -16.72 -11.98
CA LEU A 652 12.54 -16.63 -10.52
C LEU A 652 11.18 -16.60 -9.79
N ILE A 653 10.28 -15.72 -10.23
CA ILE A 653 8.92 -15.59 -9.66
C ILE A 653 8.15 -16.90 -9.82
N SER A 654 8.21 -17.51 -11.01
CA SER A 654 7.53 -18.77 -11.32
C SER A 654 8.05 -19.93 -10.47
N LEU A 655 9.31 -19.89 -10.03
CA LEU A 655 9.87 -20.87 -9.10
C LEU A 655 9.44 -20.65 -7.64
N GLY A 656 8.81 -19.51 -7.31
CA GLY A 656 8.46 -19.15 -5.94
C GLY A 656 9.67 -18.74 -5.09
N GLY A 657 10.78 -18.37 -5.74
CA GLY A 657 12.05 -18.08 -5.08
C GLY A 657 12.38 -16.59 -5.02
N GLY A 658 12.90 -16.14 -3.86
CA GLY A 658 13.65 -14.89 -3.69
C GLY A 658 15.17 -15.10 -3.81
N CYS A 659 15.98 -14.04 -3.61
CA CYS A 659 17.44 -14.06 -3.77
C CYS A 659 18.22 -15.08 -2.89
N ASN A 660 17.56 -15.72 -1.93
CA ASN A 660 18.17 -16.65 -0.98
C ASN A 660 18.13 -18.11 -1.43
N TYR A 661 17.39 -18.44 -2.49
CA TYR A 661 17.39 -19.79 -3.06
C TYR A 661 18.55 -19.94 -4.07
N PRO A 662 19.12 -21.15 -4.25
CA PRO A 662 20.21 -21.38 -5.19
C PRO A 662 19.69 -21.50 -6.62
N ILE A 663 19.10 -20.42 -7.10
CA ILE A 663 18.52 -20.28 -8.45
C ILE A 663 19.51 -19.51 -9.30
N ALA A 664 19.75 -20.01 -10.52
CA ALA A 664 20.49 -19.27 -11.54
C ALA A 664 19.68 -19.23 -12.83
N VAL A 665 19.80 -18.14 -13.57
CA VAL A 665 19.14 -18.02 -14.86
C VAL A 665 19.89 -17.03 -15.74
N PHE A 666 20.02 -17.39 -17.01
CA PHE A 666 20.57 -16.52 -18.03
C PHE A 666 19.72 -16.62 -19.29
N SER A 667 19.23 -15.47 -19.73
CA SER A 667 18.53 -15.31 -21.00
C SER A 667 19.36 -14.49 -21.98
N GLU A 668 19.31 -14.88 -23.24
CA GLU A 668 19.94 -14.15 -24.33
C GLU A 668 18.97 -14.01 -25.49
N LEU A 669 18.76 -12.77 -25.94
CA LEU A 669 18.02 -12.48 -27.17
C LEU A 669 18.99 -12.37 -28.33
N LYS A 670 18.92 -13.31 -29.27
CA LYS A 670 19.70 -13.28 -30.52
C LYS A 670 18.74 -13.25 -31.71
N LYS A 671 18.82 -12.18 -32.50
CA LYS A 671 17.87 -11.90 -33.60
C LYS A 671 16.44 -11.84 -33.04
N ASN A 672 15.58 -12.78 -33.42
CA ASN A 672 14.19 -12.88 -32.97
C ASN A 672 13.93 -14.05 -32.00
N ASN A 673 14.97 -14.75 -31.52
CA ASN A 673 14.82 -15.87 -30.61
C ASN A 673 15.48 -15.58 -29.27
N ILE A 674 14.75 -15.85 -28.19
CA ILE A 674 15.26 -15.84 -26.84
C ILE A 674 15.63 -17.26 -26.43
N THR A 675 16.81 -17.44 -25.85
CA THR A 675 17.24 -18.68 -25.20
C THR A 675 17.34 -18.43 -23.70
N ILE A 676 16.71 -19.26 -22.89
CA ILE A 676 16.71 -19.17 -21.43
C ILE A 676 17.36 -20.44 -20.89
N LYS A 677 18.47 -20.29 -20.16
CA LYS A 677 19.13 -21.34 -19.39
C LYS A 677 18.76 -21.17 -17.93
N GLY A 678 18.10 -22.15 -17.34
CA GLY A 678 17.65 -22.15 -15.95
C GLY A 678 18.39 -23.19 -15.13
N PHE A 679 18.63 -22.88 -13.86
CA PHE A 679 19.23 -23.77 -12.88
C PHE A 679 18.52 -23.61 -11.55
N TYR A 680 18.25 -24.73 -10.91
CA TYR A 680 17.76 -24.80 -9.54
C TYR A 680 18.52 -25.90 -8.82
N ALA A 681 18.82 -25.66 -7.56
CA ALA A 681 19.24 -26.68 -6.63
C ALA A 681 18.41 -26.61 -5.34
N THR A 682 18.41 -27.71 -4.60
CA THR A 682 17.98 -27.73 -3.20
C THR A 682 19.05 -27.08 -2.32
N ASP A 683 18.69 -26.56 -1.14
CA ASP A 683 19.62 -25.81 -0.29
C ASP A 683 20.82 -26.67 0.18
N ASP A 684 20.61 -27.98 0.30
CA ASP A 684 21.65 -28.97 0.62
C ASP A 684 22.42 -29.48 -0.61
N GLY A 685 22.01 -29.06 -1.81
CA GLY A 685 22.61 -29.48 -3.09
C GLY A 685 22.31 -30.92 -3.47
N SER A 686 21.37 -31.61 -2.80
CA SER A 686 21.05 -33.03 -3.04
C SER A 686 20.38 -33.28 -4.40
N SER A 687 19.63 -32.29 -4.89
CA SER A 687 18.96 -32.27 -6.19
C SER A 687 19.36 -31.02 -6.94
N VAL A 688 19.84 -31.21 -8.17
CA VAL A 688 20.27 -30.15 -9.07
C VAL A 688 19.68 -30.38 -10.45
N VAL A 689 19.03 -29.36 -11.01
CA VAL A 689 18.47 -29.40 -12.36
C VAL A 689 18.95 -28.19 -13.15
N LYS A 690 19.43 -28.45 -14.37
CA LYS A 690 19.84 -27.43 -15.34
C LYS A 690 19.15 -27.72 -16.67
N GLU A 691 18.37 -26.76 -17.15
CA GLU A 691 17.57 -26.90 -18.36
C GLU A 691 17.69 -25.69 -19.26
N THR A 692 17.40 -25.86 -20.55
CA THR A 692 17.44 -24.78 -21.54
C THR A 692 16.21 -24.83 -22.43
N MET A 693 15.57 -23.68 -22.63
CA MET A 693 14.49 -23.52 -23.59
C MET A 693 14.78 -22.37 -24.56
N LYS A 694 14.22 -22.47 -25.76
CA LYS A 694 14.36 -21.46 -26.81
C LYS A 694 13.03 -21.27 -27.53
N ALA A 695 12.65 -20.01 -27.75
CA ALA A 695 11.47 -19.68 -28.55
C ALA A 695 11.58 -18.27 -29.15
N PRO A 696 10.63 -17.87 -30.02
CA PRO A 696 10.53 -16.51 -30.51
C PRO A 696 10.38 -15.49 -29.37
N GLN A 697 10.90 -14.28 -29.57
CA GLN A 697 10.98 -13.25 -28.53
C GLN A 697 9.64 -12.87 -27.91
N ASN A 698 8.52 -12.98 -28.62
CA ASN A 698 7.18 -12.66 -28.12
C ASN A 698 6.64 -13.72 -27.14
N GLN A 699 7.29 -14.88 -27.04
CA GLN A 699 6.88 -15.97 -26.14
C GLN A 699 7.76 -16.07 -24.88
N TYR A 700 8.62 -15.08 -24.63
CA TYR A 700 9.60 -15.10 -23.53
C TYR A 700 8.99 -15.39 -22.15
N MET A 701 7.81 -14.84 -21.86
CA MET A 701 7.08 -15.09 -20.59
C MET A 701 6.60 -16.54 -20.51
N ARG A 702 6.00 -17.05 -21.59
CA ARG A 702 5.50 -18.43 -21.67
C ARG A 702 6.61 -19.44 -21.43
N ILE A 703 7.69 -19.36 -22.21
CA ILE A 703 8.79 -20.33 -22.09
C ILE A 703 9.56 -20.20 -20.77
N SER A 704 9.58 -19.01 -20.17
CA SER A 704 10.15 -18.78 -18.86
C SER A 704 9.35 -19.53 -17.77
N GLY A 705 8.01 -19.46 -17.83
CA GLY A 705 7.14 -20.22 -16.94
C GLY A 705 7.22 -21.74 -17.16
N GLU A 706 7.25 -22.19 -18.42
CA GLU A 706 7.41 -23.60 -18.78
C GLU A 706 8.75 -24.17 -18.30
N LEU A 707 9.84 -23.41 -18.46
CA LEU A 707 11.15 -23.81 -17.96
C LEU A 707 11.14 -23.91 -16.43
N ALA A 708 10.49 -22.97 -15.74
CA ALA A 708 10.35 -23.02 -14.28
C ALA A 708 9.54 -24.24 -13.82
N ALA A 709 8.44 -24.57 -14.51
CA ALA A 709 7.63 -25.74 -14.23
C ALA A 709 8.42 -27.05 -14.45
N LEU A 710 9.14 -27.15 -15.57
CA LEU A 710 9.99 -28.30 -15.88
C LEU A 710 11.09 -28.50 -14.83
N VAL A 711 11.74 -27.42 -14.42
CA VAL A 711 12.78 -27.45 -13.38
C VAL A 711 12.18 -27.88 -12.03
N LYS A 712 10.99 -27.36 -11.66
CA LYS A 712 10.25 -27.77 -10.45
C LYS A 712 9.90 -29.25 -10.44
N GLU A 713 9.36 -29.75 -11.56
CA GLU A 713 8.97 -31.15 -11.73
C GLU A 713 10.18 -32.07 -11.58
N LYS A 714 11.28 -31.77 -12.28
CA LYS A 714 12.51 -32.57 -12.22
C LYS A 714 13.19 -32.53 -10.85
N CYS A 715 13.03 -31.44 -10.09
CA CYS A 715 13.54 -31.34 -8.72
C CYS A 715 12.64 -31.97 -7.66
N GLY A 716 11.44 -32.45 -8.01
CA GLY A 716 10.51 -33.07 -7.06
C GLY A 716 9.86 -32.09 -6.08
N LEU A 717 9.75 -30.80 -6.44
CA LEU A 717 9.05 -29.81 -5.63
C LEU A 717 7.53 -29.98 -5.77
N GLU A 718 6.83 -30.29 -4.68
CA GLU A 718 5.36 -30.35 -4.70
C GLU A 718 4.76 -28.99 -5.09
N SER A 719 3.87 -29.00 -6.09
CA SER A 719 3.14 -27.82 -6.54
C SER A 719 2.21 -27.29 -5.45
N LYS A 720 2.68 -26.35 -4.63
CA LYS A 720 1.77 -25.43 -3.93
C LYS A 720 1.16 -24.51 -4.99
N SER A 721 -0.05 -24.85 -5.41
CA SER A 721 -0.83 -24.09 -6.40
C SER A 721 -1.07 -22.66 -5.93
N ALA A 722 -0.42 -21.70 -6.56
CA ALA A 722 -0.82 -20.30 -6.53
C ALA A 722 -0.52 -19.70 -7.90
N PHE A 723 -1.48 -19.78 -8.82
CA PHE A 723 -1.76 -18.79 -9.87
C PHE A 723 -3.01 -19.27 -10.59
N ARG A 724 -4.16 -18.65 -10.29
CA ARG A 724 -5.30 -18.63 -11.24
C ARG A 724 -4.98 -17.56 -12.27
N GLU A 725 -5.08 -17.96 -13.52
CA GLU A 725 -4.93 -17.15 -14.72
C GLU A 725 -5.76 -15.87 -14.64
N THR A 726 -5.11 -14.71 -14.84
CA THR A 726 -5.76 -13.53 -15.39
C THR A 726 -5.33 -13.40 -16.84
N THR A 727 -6.12 -13.99 -17.72
CA THR A 727 -6.20 -13.64 -19.15
C THR A 727 -7.42 -12.74 -19.36
N SER A 728 -7.29 -11.77 -20.29
CA SER A 728 -8.26 -10.73 -20.74
C SER A 728 -8.59 -9.63 -19.70
N GLU A 729 -8.39 -8.33 -19.94
CA GLU A 729 -8.19 -7.49 -21.14
C GLU A 729 -7.08 -6.43 -20.93
#